data_AF-A0A8J7H0D8-F1
#
_entry.id   AF-A0A8J7H0D8-F1
#
_cell.length_a   1.000
_cell.length_b   1.000
_cell.length_c   1.000
_cell.angle_alpha   90.00
_cell.angle_beta   90.00
_cell.angle_gamma   90.00
#
_symmetry.space_group_name_H-M   'P 1'
#
loop_
_entity.id
_entity.type
_entity.pdbx_description
1 polymer ?
#
loop_
_entity_poly.entity_id
_entity_poly.type
_entity_poly.pdbx_seq_one_letter_code
_entity_poly.pdbx_strand_id
1 'polypeptide(L)'
;MGRTENAVRNVFFGTLGNIIILGLGFVLRTVFIHRLDLSLLGVNGFFTNVLSVLSLAELGIGTAISYSLYKPVADQDYEKIKSLMLLYKQVYRYIALIVTVLGVSLIPFLKYMMKEPGAISNNELILYYLIFLFTSVSSYFVTYKYTLMNAEQKYYLQMNIHVITLFVITTAQIIILILFRNFLFYLLTSATIGLLQKIFVNRYFQRLYPYLQDKNSKPLSKEEKAPIKKNVIALIYHKIGEISINQTDNIIISSFINVTAVGLLSNYNLVITSMLTLINVVFHSVISCFGNLIATESKEKQYQLFLVYRFLGFWIFGFSAIVLYLLLTPFITLWLGEKYRLENSVIGLIMLDCYFKGHRTVLLNFKTAAGVFEADKYIALIQGIVNLIISITLIQILGLKGVFIGTLISGLIANVTRPFLLYKIIFNKKAGLYFKDSILYAILAGAACFILLGFQGIILDRITTINFLLMAVITVMIPNVLFYVFLHRREEYRYLCGVIVVRYGHILKKFGMDKIGAMLSNLQGFVKRRLSPIHRGFGYLRYQMGLIRDICYIKLVKKRTQECKDYGKVAIDREQLLSVFQELRDKVDHRLQASPIENHHQNRGSLLFGRRPQLNSNLSDYFSASNGLMAVSMELAHRLSKDRRDINGILTYYTRWIQYNVPIQKPDHVLNGYTLIYLHQLTQDRKYKYAIDRIRNFLELQPKDKNGSFYYRFDRPHDIYIESIGLVCPFLCRYGRIYKDNAATNLAANHMMNFLRFGFDEATHLPYHGFNLEKGIKCGIIGWGRGIGWFLFGLVESLSQMNTEHTNYDFLCKTFHQIVDTTIKYQLESGYFTWQLTASEGPVDTSSTAMISYAVRRGVMLGLLDNTYLSVSNLGLIALMNSITDGEVTDSFDESMAFGMYPQNYGTYPSAQGPAAALFAIVLKEQSELS
;
A
#
# COMPACT_ATOMS: atom_id res chain seq x y z
N MET A 1 -8.98 9.25 -14.20
CA MET A 1 -8.24 8.09 -13.64
C MET A 1 -7.57 8.51 -12.35
N GLY A 2 -7.92 7.87 -11.23
CA GLY A 2 -7.40 8.22 -9.91
C GLY A 2 -5.95 7.74 -9.70
N ARG A 3 -5.20 8.45 -8.85
CA ARG A 3 -3.81 8.12 -8.47
C ARG A 3 -3.66 6.69 -7.95
N THR A 4 -4.64 6.20 -7.17
CA THR A 4 -4.69 4.83 -6.65
C THR A 4 -4.83 3.76 -7.72
N GLU A 5 -5.63 3.99 -8.77
CA GLU A 5 -5.75 3.08 -9.91
C GLU A 5 -4.42 2.98 -10.67
N ASN A 6 -3.77 4.13 -10.88
CA ASN A 6 -2.46 4.17 -11.50
C ASN A 6 -1.39 3.48 -10.62
N ALA A 7 -1.48 3.57 -9.30
CA ALA A 7 -0.57 2.88 -8.37
C ALA A 7 -0.73 1.35 -8.42
N VAL A 8 -1.95 0.81 -8.47
CA VAL A 8 -2.17 -0.64 -8.64
C VAL A 8 -1.67 -1.11 -10.01
N ARG A 9 -1.94 -0.35 -11.07
CA ARG A 9 -1.37 -0.60 -12.40
C ARG A 9 0.15 -0.58 -12.38
N ASN A 10 0.77 0.37 -11.67
CA ASN A 10 2.23 0.42 -11.53
C ASN A 10 2.78 -0.85 -10.89
N VAL A 11 2.14 -1.37 -9.85
CA VAL A 11 2.57 -2.62 -9.20
C VAL A 11 2.42 -3.79 -10.17
N PHE A 12 1.25 -3.96 -10.77
CA PHE A 12 0.99 -5.08 -11.68
C PHE A 12 1.88 -5.05 -12.93
N PHE A 13 1.86 -3.96 -13.70
CA PHE A 13 2.67 -3.81 -14.91
C PHE A 13 4.17 -3.71 -14.58
N GLY A 14 4.53 -3.20 -13.39
CA GLY A 14 5.90 -3.21 -12.89
C GLY A 14 6.42 -4.63 -12.66
N THR A 15 5.68 -5.45 -11.91
CA THR A 15 6.08 -6.84 -11.64
C THR A 15 6.05 -7.69 -12.90
N LEU A 16 4.96 -7.63 -13.68
CA LEU A 16 4.84 -8.38 -14.93
C LEU A 16 5.91 -7.97 -15.95
N GLY A 17 6.14 -6.66 -16.11
CA GLY A 17 7.16 -6.13 -17.00
C GLY A 17 8.56 -6.62 -16.62
N ASN A 18 8.90 -6.64 -15.33
CA ASN A 18 10.17 -7.20 -14.86
C ASN A 18 10.33 -8.68 -15.22
N ILE A 19 9.29 -9.50 -15.04
CA ILE A 19 9.33 -10.92 -15.42
C ILE A 19 9.60 -11.08 -16.93
N ILE A 20 8.93 -10.29 -17.77
CA ILE A 20 9.12 -10.32 -19.23
C ILE A 20 10.55 -9.88 -19.60
N ILE A 21 11.06 -8.79 -18.99
CA ILE A 21 12.42 -8.28 -19.23
C ILE A 21 13.46 -9.34 -18.91
N LEU A 22 13.32 -10.03 -17.76
CA LEU A 22 14.22 -11.11 -17.37
C LEU A 22 14.19 -12.24 -18.41
N GLY A 23 13.01 -12.70 -18.81
CA GLY A 23 12.86 -13.74 -19.84
C GLY A 23 13.51 -13.37 -21.17
N LEU A 24 13.26 -12.15 -21.67
CA LEU A 24 13.86 -11.65 -22.91
C LEU A 24 15.39 -11.57 -22.82
N GLY A 25 15.92 -11.15 -21.67
CA GLY A 25 17.35 -11.10 -21.41
C GLY A 25 18.02 -12.47 -21.52
N PHE A 26 17.41 -13.52 -20.97
CA PHE A 26 17.90 -14.89 -21.07
C PHE A 26 17.88 -15.42 -22.51
N VAL A 27 16.78 -15.21 -23.24
CA VAL A 27 16.66 -15.64 -24.65
C VAL A 27 17.71 -14.95 -25.51
N LEU A 28 17.84 -13.62 -25.39
CA LEU A 28 18.82 -12.85 -26.14
C LEU A 28 20.24 -13.30 -25.82
N ARG A 29 20.57 -13.49 -24.53
CA ARG A 29 21.89 -13.97 -24.09
C ARG A 29 22.22 -15.33 -24.71
N THR A 30 21.26 -16.24 -24.75
CA THR A 30 21.44 -17.57 -25.34
C THR A 30 21.80 -17.46 -26.83
N VAL A 31 21.01 -16.70 -27.60
CA VAL A 31 21.27 -16.52 -29.04
C VAL A 31 22.60 -15.82 -29.29
N PHE A 32 22.91 -14.78 -28.51
CA PHE A 32 24.17 -14.03 -28.62
C PHE A 32 25.37 -14.96 -28.47
N ILE A 33 25.40 -15.78 -27.43
CA ILE A 33 26.53 -16.67 -27.12
C ILE A 33 26.72 -17.77 -28.18
N HIS A 34 25.63 -18.26 -28.78
CA HIS A 34 25.71 -19.28 -29.84
C HIS A 34 26.11 -18.71 -31.21
N ARG A 35 26.02 -17.39 -31.41
CA ARG A 35 26.27 -16.73 -32.70
C ARG A 35 27.50 -15.85 -32.72
N LEU A 36 27.94 -15.32 -31.58
CA LEU A 36 29.07 -14.40 -31.46
C LEU A 36 30.10 -14.90 -30.45
N ASP A 37 31.32 -14.36 -30.58
CA ASP A 37 32.43 -14.66 -29.69
C ASP A 37 32.20 -14.13 -28.25
N LEU A 38 32.76 -14.83 -27.27
CA LEU A 38 32.66 -14.47 -25.85
C LEU A 38 33.35 -13.15 -25.52
N SER A 39 34.42 -12.78 -26.24
CA SER A 39 35.08 -11.48 -26.10
C SER A 39 34.11 -10.32 -26.35
N LEU A 40 33.23 -10.41 -27.36
CA LEU A 40 32.20 -9.41 -27.66
C LEU A 40 31.16 -9.28 -26.54
N LEU A 41 30.85 -10.39 -25.86
CA LEU A 41 30.00 -10.37 -24.67
C LEU A 41 30.64 -9.56 -23.54
N GLY A 42 31.95 -9.79 -23.34
CA GLY A 42 32.76 -9.04 -22.39
C GLY A 42 32.83 -7.56 -22.75
N VAL A 43 32.99 -7.21 -24.03
CA VAL A 43 32.97 -5.82 -24.50
C VAL A 43 31.63 -5.15 -24.15
N ASN A 44 30.52 -5.82 -24.46
CA ASN A 44 29.17 -5.34 -24.13
C ASN A 44 29.01 -5.11 -22.62
N GLY A 45 29.49 -6.06 -21.79
CA GLY A 45 29.51 -5.93 -20.34
C GLY A 45 30.36 -4.76 -19.87
N PHE A 46 31.60 -4.66 -20.34
CA PHE A 46 32.54 -3.61 -19.97
C PHE A 46 32.00 -2.20 -20.29
N PHE A 47 31.55 -1.95 -21.53
CA PHE A 47 31.01 -0.64 -21.91
C PHE A 47 29.76 -0.26 -21.11
N THR A 48 28.89 -1.23 -20.81
CA THR A 48 27.72 -0.97 -19.95
C THR A 48 28.15 -0.46 -18.57
N ASN A 49 29.22 -1.02 -17.99
CA ASN A 49 29.71 -0.58 -16.68
C ASN A 49 30.46 0.76 -16.75
N VAL A 50 31.32 0.98 -17.76
CA VAL A 50 31.98 2.28 -17.97
C VAL A 50 30.95 3.40 -18.07
N LEU A 51 29.89 3.20 -18.86
CA LEU A 51 28.82 4.20 -18.99
C LEU A 51 27.97 4.33 -17.72
N SER A 52 27.80 3.24 -16.96
CA SER A 52 27.15 3.29 -15.65
C SER A 52 27.96 4.11 -14.64
N VAL A 53 29.31 4.08 -14.71
CA VAL A 53 30.16 4.99 -13.92
C VAL A 53 29.97 6.44 -14.37
N LEU A 54 29.89 6.71 -15.69
CA LEU A 54 29.61 8.07 -16.20
C LEU A 54 28.23 8.58 -15.79
N SER A 55 27.26 7.69 -15.56
CA SER A 55 25.95 8.07 -15.02
C SER A 55 26.03 8.71 -13.63
N LEU A 56 27.18 8.65 -12.96
CA LEU A 56 27.47 9.44 -11.76
C LEU A 56 27.21 10.93 -11.98
N ALA A 57 27.37 11.46 -13.19
CA ALA A 57 27.05 12.85 -13.54
C ALA A 57 25.58 13.22 -13.24
N GLU A 58 24.68 12.24 -13.15
CA GLU A 58 23.28 12.44 -12.76
C GLU A 58 23.12 12.63 -11.23
N LEU A 59 24.11 12.32 -10.39
CA LEU A 59 24.30 12.85 -9.03
C LEU A 59 23.07 12.77 -8.07
N GLY A 60 22.14 11.83 -8.30
CA GLY A 60 20.88 11.73 -7.53
C GLY A 60 19.87 12.83 -7.83
N ILE A 61 20.12 13.63 -8.87
CA ILE A 61 19.32 14.77 -9.31
C ILE A 61 17.89 14.32 -9.63
N GLY A 62 17.70 13.21 -10.35
CA GLY A 62 16.37 12.68 -10.67
C GLY A 62 15.46 12.45 -9.46
N THR A 63 16.02 12.02 -8.33
CA THR A 63 15.26 11.79 -7.08
C THR A 63 14.87 13.10 -6.39
N ALA A 64 15.80 14.05 -6.25
CA ALA A 64 15.53 15.36 -5.65
C ALA A 64 14.49 16.15 -6.47
N ILE A 65 14.57 16.00 -7.79
CA ILE A 65 13.65 16.56 -8.78
C ILE A 65 12.26 15.92 -8.65
N SER A 66 12.16 14.59 -8.62
CA SER A 66 10.87 13.90 -8.41
C SER A 66 10.18 14.37 -7.12
N TYR A 67 10.95 14.51 -6.04
CA TYR A 67 10.44 14.99 -4.76
C TYR A 67 9.86 16.41 -4.85
N SER A 68 10.56 17.30 -5.57
CA SER A 68 10.14 18.69 -5.73
C SER A 68 8.89 18.84 -6.60
N LEU A 69 8.58 17.85 -7.46
CA LEU A 69 7.36 17.81 -8.27
C LEU A 69 6.13 17.32 -7.52
N TYR A 70 6.27 16.51 -6.47
CA TYR A 70 5.10 15.86 -5.85
C TYR A 70 4.06 16.85 -5.34
N LYS A 71 4.50 17.96 -4.72
CA LYS A 71 3.60 19.00 -4.21
C LYS A 71 2.94 19.81 -5.35
N PRO A 72 3.67 20.42 -6.29
CA PRO A 72 3.06 21.12 -7.43
C PRO A 72 2.12 20.24 -8.26
N VAL A 73 2.43 18.96 -8.44
CA VAL A 73 1.55 17.99 -9.12
C VAL A 73 0.29 17.70 -8.30
N ALA A 74 0.37 17.63 -6.97
CA ALA A 74 -0.80 17.45 -6.11
C ALA A 74 -1.70 18.70 -6.11
N ASP A 75 -1.09 19.88 -6.08
CA ASP A 75 -1.77 21.18 -6.04
C ASP A 75 -2.27 21.62 -7.44
N GLN A 76 -1.96 20.86 -8.50
CA GLN A 76 -2.20 21.20 -9.91
C GLN A 76 -1.64 22.58 -10.30
N ASP A 77 -0.52 22.98 -9.70
CA ASP A 77 0.17 24.23 -10.00
C ASP A 77 0.96 24.10 -11.31
N TYR A 78 0.25 24.24 -12.43
CA TYR A 78 0.82 24.08 -13.77
C TYR A 78 1.95 25.09 -14.06
N GLU A 79 1.90 26.29 -13.49
CA GLU A 79 2.98 27.27 -13.64
C GLU A 79 4.25 26.79 -12.94
N LYS A 80 4.14 26.32 -11.70
CA LYS A 80 5.27 25.78 -10.96
C LYS A 80 5.82 24.51 -11.58
N ILE A 81 4.94 23.62 -12.09
CA ILE A 81 5.33 22.44 -12.85
C ILE A 81 6.12 22.86 -14.09
N LYS A 82 5.64 23.85 -14.87
CA LYS A 82 6.36 24.40 -16.04
C LYS A 82 7.75 24.90 -15.65
N SER A 83 7.86 25.71 -14.58
CA SER A 83 9.13 26.25 -14.07
C SER A 83 10.11 25.16 -13.63
N LEU A 84 9.63 24.12 -12.93
CA LEU A 84 10.44 22.98 -12.52
C LEU A 84 10.90 22.17 -13.73
N MET A 85 10.00 21.88 -14.66
CA MET A 85 10.31 21.12 -15.88
C MET A 85 11.31 21.85 -16.79
N LEU A 86 11.28 23.18 -16.84
CA LEU A 86 12.33 23.98 -17.48
C LEU A 86 13.70 23.78 -16.83
N LEU A 87 13.77 23.91 -15.50
CA LEU A 87 15.01 23.69 -14.75
C LEU A 87 15.53 22.27 -15.04
N TYR A 88 14.67 21.27 -15.07
CA TYR A 88 15.06 19.88 -15.27
C TYR A 88 15.59 19.64 -16.67
N LYS A 89 14.90 20.20 -17.67
CA LYS A 89 15.37 20.18 -19.06
C LYS A 89 16.77 20.80 -19.18
N GLN A 90 17.04 21.90 -18.49
CA GLN A 90 18.36 22.53 -18.48
C GLN A 90 19.40 21.62 -17.81
N VAL A 91 19.10 21.12 -16.61
CA VAL A 91 20.02 20.26 -15.86
C VAL A 91 20.36 18.98 -16.62
N TYR A 92 19.37 18.29 -17.19
CA TYR A 92 19.62 17.08 -17.98
C TYR A 92 20.39 17.34 -19.28
N ARG A 93 20.30 18.54 -19.87
CA ARG A 93 21.17 18.95 -21.00
C ARG A 93 22.62 19.17 -20.56
N TYR A 94 22.84 19.78 -19.40
CA TYR A 94 24.18 19.90 -18.83
C TYR A 94 24.77 18.52 -18.50
N ILE A 95 23.97 17.61 -17.94
CA ILE A 95 24.39 16.23 -17.70
C ILE A 95 24.76 15.55 -19.02
N ALA A 96 23.93 15.67 -20.06
CA ALA A 96 24.22 15.11 -21.38
C ALA A 96 25.56 15.64 -21.95
N LEU A 97 25.82 16.95 -21.80
CA LEU A 97 27.09 17.57 -22.21
C LEU A 97 28.27 17.02 -21.40
N ILE A 98 28.16 16.98 -20.07
CA ILE A 98 29.21 16.46 -19.18
C ILE A 98 29.52 15.00 -19.51
N VAL A 99 28.50 14.15 -19.64
CA VAL A 99 28.68 12.73 -20.01
C VAL A 99 29.29 12.59 -21.39
N THR A 100 28.96 13.47 -22.35
CA THR A 100 29.59 13.48 -23.67
C THR A 100 31.07 13.84 -23.57
N VAL A 101 31.42 14.91 -22.87
CA VAL A 101 32.82 15.36 -22.71
C VAL A 101 33.65 14.30 -21.98
N LEU A 102 33.17 13.82 -20.84
CA LEU A 102 33.85 12.77 -20.07
C LEU A 102 33.93 11.48 -20.89
N GLY A 103 32.83 11.09 -21.55
CA GLY A 103 32.79 9.90 -22.40
C GLY A 103 33.78 9.95 -23.56
N VAL A 104 33.87 11.07 -24.27
CA VAL A 104 34.85 11.24 -25.36
C VAL A 104 36.28 11.29 -24.80
N SER A 105 36.50 11.90 -23.64
CA SER A 105 37.82 11.95 -23.00
C SER A 105 38.37 10.58 -22.59
N LEU A 106 37.51 9.56 -22.46
CA LEU A 106 37.92 8.18 -22.16
C LEU A 106 38.46 7.41 -23.36
N ILE A 107 38.17 7.84 -24.60
CA ILE A 107 38.59 7.17 -25.84
C ILE A 107 40.08 6.80 -25.86
N PRO A 108 41.04 7.72 -25.57
CA PRO A 108 42.46 7.37 -25.59
C PRO A 108 42.85 6.33 -24.53
N PHE A 109 42.07 6.19 -23.46
CA PHE A 109 42.34 5.25 -22.38
C PHE A 109 41.70 3.88 -22.59
N LEU A 110 40.73 3.74 -23.51
CA LEU A 110 40.00 2.49 -23.74
C LEU A 110 40.92 1.30 -24.02
N LYS A 111 42.01 1.52 -24.78
CA LYS A 111 43.00 0.49 -25.10
C LYS A 111 43.68 -0.08 -23.85
N TYR A 112 43.86 0.73 -22.80
CA TYR A 112 44.49 0.28 -21.55
C TYR A 112 43.49 -0.36 -20.60
N MET A 113 42.20 -0.04 -20.72
CA MET A 113 41.14 -0.58 -19.86
C MET A 113 40.57 -1.92 -20.37
N MET A 114 40.88 -2.30 -21.60
CA MET A 114 40.40 -3.53 -22.25
C MET A 114 41.57 -4.40 -22.68
N LYS A 115 42.02 -5.26 -21.76
CA LYS A 115 43.08 -6.22 -22.05
C LYS A 115 42.53 -7.40 -22.84
N GLU A 116 43.24 -7.77 -23.91
CA GLU A 116 42.90 -8.90 -24.79
C GLU A 116 41.44 -8.89 -25.29
N PRO A 117 41.00 -7.87 -26.05
CA PRO A 117 39.63 -7.79 -26.57
C PRO A 117 39.34 -8.80 -27.69
N GLY A 118 40.20 -9.81 -27.91
CA GLY A 118 40.08 -10.78 -29.00
C GLY A 118 40.44 -10.19 -30.36
N ALA A 119 39.73 -10.61 -31.40
CA ALA A 119 39.96 -10.20 -32.80
C ALA A 119 39.44 -8.79 -33.14
N ILE A 120 39.14 -7.95 -32.14
CA ILE A 120 38.54 -6.63 -32.33
C ILE A 120 39.64 -5.60 -32.54
N SER A 121 39.59 -4.89 -33.67
CA SER A 121 40.52 -3.79 -33.94
C SER A 121 40.24 -2.59 -33.03
N ASN A 122 41.27 -1.76 -32.78
CA ASN A 122 41.10 -0.54 -31.97
C ASN A 122 40.04 0.41 -32.55
N ASN A 123 39.92 0.48 -33.87
CA ASN A 123 38.93 1.32 -34.54
C ASN A 123 37.49 0.80 -34.32
N GLU A 124 37.29 -0.51 -34.40
CA GLU A 124 36.00 -1.13 -34.08
C GLU A 124 35.63 -0.93 -32.61
N LEU A 125 36.61 -1.04 -31.70
CA LEU A 125 36.41 -0.83 -30.28
C LEU A 125 35.94 0.61 -29.97
N ILE A 126 36.59 1.60 -30.59
CA ILE A 126 36.17 3.01 -30.50
C ILE A 126 34.77 3.19 -31.10
N LEU A 127 34.48 2.61 -32.26
CA LEU A 127 33.17 2.70 -32.91
C LEU A 127 32.07 2.12 -32.02
N TYR A 128 32.27 0.91 -31.48
CA TYR A 128 31.33 0.26 -30.57
C TYR A 128 31.10 1.13 -29.33
N TYR A 129 32.17 1.64 -28.73
CA TYR A 129 32.07 2.56 -27.59
C TYR A 129 31.27 3.83 -27.92
N LEU A 130 31.49 4.45 -29.08
CA LEU A 130 30.74 5.64 -29.51
C LEU A 130 29.25 5.36 -29.69
N ILE A 131 28.86 4.18 -30.20
CA ILE A 131 27.45 3.77 -30.32
C ILE A 131 26.82 3.62 -28.93
N PHE A 132 27.55 3.01 -27.99
CA PHE A 132 27.15 2.91 -26.59
C PHE A 132 26.99 4.29 -25.94
N LEU A 133 27.98 5.16 -26.11
CA LEU A 133 27.98 6.53 -25.59
C LEU A 133 26.80 7.34 -26.15
N PHE A 134 26.55 7.26 -27.46
CA PHE A 134 25.40 7.88 -28.11
C PHE A 134 24.07 7.39 -27.51
N THR A 135 23.94 6.07 -27.31
CA THR A 135 22.73 5.47 -26.74
C THR A 135 22.48 5.96 -25.32
N SER A 136 23.54 6.11 -24.51
CA SER A 136 23.49 6.64 -23.16
C SER A 136 23.15 8.15 -23.15
N VAL A 137 23.91 8.96 -23.88
CA VAL A 137 23.73 10.43 -23.95
C VAL A 137 22.34 10.79 -24.46
N SER A 138 21.84 10.08 -25.48
CA SER A 138 20.51 10.33 -26.05
C SER A 138 19.36 10.15 -25.04
N SER A 139 19.54 9.30 -24.01
CA SER A 139 18.51 9.06 -22.98
C SER A 139 18.20 10.30 -22.15
N TYR A 140 19.22 11.10 -21.80
CA TYR A 140 19.08 12.28 -20.95
C TYR A 140 18.16 13.36 -21.55
N PHE A 141 18.03 13.41 -22.88
CA PHE A 141 17.13 14.35 -23.55
C PHE A 141 15.64 14.08 -23.27
N VAL A 142 15.29 12.89 -22.77
CA VAL A 142 13.90 12.50 -22.50
C VAL A 142 13.68 12.13 -21.03
N THR A 143 14.72 11.80 -20.27
CA THR A 143 14.62 11.42 -18.84
C THR A 143 13.80 12.40 -18.01
N TYR A 144 14.00 13.71 -18.17
CA TYR A 144 13.27 14.72 -17.42
C TYR A 144 11.74 14.63 -17.61
N LYS A 145 11.26 14.15 -18.77
CA LYS A 145 9.83 13.97 -19.05
C LYS A 145 9.25 12.80 -18.27
N TYR A 146 9.96 11.67 -18.21
CA TYR A 146 9.56 10.53 -17.39
C TYR A 146 9.37 10.90 -15.93
N THR A 147 10.20 11.82 -15.41
CA THR A 147 10.12 12.26 -14.02
C THR A 147 8.76 12.88 -13.65
N LEU A 148 8.17 13.69 -14.53
CA LEU A 148 6.83 14.25 -14.30
C LEU A 148 5.75 13.16 -14.27
N MET A 149 5.80 12.23 -15.22
CA MET A 149 4.84 11.13 -15.29
C MET A 149 4.94 10.22 -14.06
N ASN A 150 6.15 10.01 -13.54
CA ASN A 150 6.37 9.27 -12.31
C ASN A 150 5.82 10.02 -11.08
N ALA A 151 5.96 11.35 -11.03
CA ALA A 151 5.36 12.18 -9.99
C ALA A 151 3.82 12.10 -9.99
N GLU A 152 3.21 11.95 -11.17
CA GLU A 152 1.77 11.69 -11.36
C GLU A 152 1.35 10.22 -11.13
N GLN A 153 2.28 9.37 -10.68
CA GLN A 153 2.07 7.93 -10.49
C GLN A 153 1.68 7.17 -11.76
N LYS A 154 2.07 7.64 -12.96
CA LYS A 154 1.81 6.96 -14.24
C LYS A 154 3.01 6.11 -14.72
N TYR A 155 3.79 5.55 -13.79
CA TYR A 155 4.99 4.75 -14.09
C TYR A 155 4.69 3.55 -15.00
N TYR A 156 3.49 2.97 -14.96
CA TYR A 156 3.08 1.87 -15.83
C TYR A 156 3.18 2.23 -17.31
N LEU A 157 3.00 3.50 -17.70
CA LEU A 157 3.18 3.94 -19.08
C LEU A 157 4.66 3.88 -19.49
N GLN A 158 5.58 4.33 -18.61
CA GLN A 158 7.02 4.19 -18.83
C GLN A 158 7.39 2.72 -18.95
N MET A 159 6.88 1.90 -18.02
CA MET A 159 7.16 0.47 -17.99
C MET A 159 6.68 -0.24 -19.25
N ASN A 160 5.45 0.04 -19.70
CA ASN A 160 4.90 -0.55 -20.92
C ASN A 160 5.70 -0.12 -22.16
N ILE A 161 6.03 1.16 -22.31
CA ILE A 161 6.89 1.64 -23.41
C ILE A 161 8.24 0.92 -23.37
N HIS A 162 8.84 0.75 -22.19
CA HIS A 162 10.12 0.09 -22.03
C HIS A 162 10.06 -1.39 -22.41
N VAL A 163 9.08 -2.15 -21.89
CA VAL A 163 8.89 -3.58 -22.18
C VAL A 163 8.65 -3.81 -23.67
N ILE A 164 7.77 -3.02 -24.31
CA ILE A 164 7.48 -3.13 -25.74
C ILE A 164 8.75 -2.83 -26.55
N THR A 165 9.47 -1.75 -26.21
CA THR A 165 10.70 -1.38 -26.92
C THR A 165 11.76 -2.45 -26.76
N LEU A 166 11.93 -3.00 -25.56
CA LEU A 166 12.88 -4.08 -25.31
C LEU A 166 12.50 -5.32 -26.11
N PHE A 167 11.22 -5.70 -26.13
CA PHE A 167 10.73 -6.81 -26.94
C PHE A 167 11.07 -6.64 -28.43
N VAL A 168 10.84 -5.44 -28.97
CA VAL A 168 11.16 -5.12 -30.37
C VAL A 168 12.68 -5.14 -30.61
N ILE A 169 13.48 -4.54 -29.73
CA ILE A 169 14.96 -4.57 -29.82
C ILE A 169 15.46 -6.01 -29.77
N THR A 170 15.04 -6.80 -28.79
CA THR A 170 15.46 -8.18 -28.60
C THR A 170 15.09 -9.04 -29.81
N THR A 171 13.87 -8.91 -30.32
CA THR A 171 13.42 -9.65 -31.50
C THR A 171 14.25 -9.29 -32.73
N ALA A 172 14.44 -8.00 -32.99
CA ALA A 172 15.25 -7.52 -34.11
C ALA A 172 16.72 -7.97 -33.98
N GLN A 173 17.30 -7.89 -32.78
CA GLN A 173 18.66 -8.35 -32.51
C GLN A 173 18.80 -9.86 -32.71
N ILE A 174 17.83 -10.67 -32.28
CA ILE A 174 17.85 -12.12 -32.53
C ILE A 174 17.85 -12.39 -34.04
N ILE A 175 17.00 -11.71 -34.80
CA ILE A 175 16.95 -11.84 -36.27
C ILE A 175 18.32 -11.47 -36.88
N ILE A 176 18.88 -10.32 -36.49
CA ILE A 176 20.19 -9.87 -36.98
C ILE A 176 21.31 -10.86 -36.65
N LEU A 177 21.32 -11.42 -35.44
CA LEU A 177 22.32 -12.39 -35.01
C LEU A 177 22.20 -13.72 -35.76
N ILE A 178 21.00 -14.15 -36.10
CA ILE A 178 20.76 -15.37 -36.89
C ILE A 178 21.19 -15.17 -38.34
N LEU A 179 20.82 -14.03 -38.95
CA LEU A 179 21.06 -13.77 -40.37
C LEU A 179 22.50 -13.32 -40.68
N PHE A 180 23.03 -12.37 -39.92
CA PHE A 180 24.28 -11.68 -40.24
C PHE A 180 25.45 -12.06 -39.34
N ARG A 181 25.19 -12.61 -38.13
CA ARG A 181 26.21 -12.92 -37.11
C ARG A 181 27.17 -11.74 -36.85
N ASN A 182 26.65 -10.52 -36.89
CA ASN A 182 27.47 -9.31 -36.87
C ASN A 182 27.16 -8.45 -35.64
N PHE A 183 28.20 -8.14 -34.85
CA PHE A 183 28.06 -7.38 -33.62
C PHE A 183 27.77 -5.89 -33.85
N LEU A 184 28.31 -5.28 -34.92
CA LEU A 184 28.01 -3.89 -35.26
C LEU A 184 26.52 -3.70 -35.57
N PHE A 185 25.93 -4.57 -36.39
CA PHE A 185 24.49 -4.53 -36.68
C PHE A 185 23.64 -4.79 -35.44
N TYR A 186 24.09 -5.68 -34.54
CA TYR A 186 23.45 -5.88 -33.25
C TYR A 186 23.41 -4.58 -32.41
N LEU A 187 24.50 -3.81 -32.37
CA LEU A 187 24.56 -2.53 -31.67
C LEU A 187 23.73 -1.44 -32.35
N LEU A 188 23.85 -1.30 -33.68
CA LEU A 188 23.09 -0.32 -34.46
C LEU A 188 21.58 -0.55 -34.34
N THR A 189 21.13 -1.79 -34.29
CA THR A 189 19.71 -2.14 -34.07
C THR A 189 19.21 -1.55 -32.75
N SER A 190 19.95 -1.76 -31.65
CA SER A 190 19.61 -1.22 -30.34
C SER A 190 19.64 0.32 -30.33
N ALA A 191 20.68 0.92 -30.92
CA ALA A 191 20.84 2.37 -30.98
C ALA A 191 19.72 3.04 -31.79
N THR A 192 19.38 2.50 -32.96
CA THR A 192 18.35 3.05 -33.86
C THR A 192 16.95 2.89 -33.27
N ILE A 193 16.56 1.69 -32.83
CA ILE A 193 15.23 1.48 -32.22
C ILE A 193 15.13 2.26 -30.90
N GLY A 194 16.21 2.30 -30.10
CA GLY A 194 16.28 3.11 -28.89
C GLY A 194 16.17 4.62 -29.16
N LEU A 195 16.68 5.11 -30.29
CA LEU A 195 16.48 6.50 -30.73
C LEU A 195 15.04 6.75 -31.16
N LEU A 196 14.46 5.85 -31.95
CA LEU A 196 13.06 5.93 -32.37
C LEU A 196 12.11 5.94 -31.16
N GLN A 197 12.38 5.14 -30.13
CA GLN A 197 11.65 5.16 -28.88
C GLN A 197 11.74 6.52 -28.19
N LYS A 198 12.93 7.14 -28.11
CA LYS A 198 13.09 8.47 -27.50
C LYS A 198 12.32 9.55 -28.28
N ILE A 199 12.33 9.48 -29.61
CA ILE A 199 11.56 10.35 -30.49
C ILE A 199 10.06 10.16 -30.26
N PHE A 200 9.59 8.90 -30.20
CA PHE A 200 8.20 8.56 -29.90
C PHE A 200 7.77 9.12 -28.55
N VAL A 201 8.55 8.87 -27.49
CA VAL A 201 8.26 9.36 -26.14
C VAL A 201 8.22 10.88 -26.11
N ASN A 202 9.17 11.55 -26.78
CA ASN A 202 9.18 13.00 -26.85
C ASN A 202 7.86 13.56 -27.41
N ARG A 203 7.35 12.97 -28.50
CA ARG A 203 6.07 13.34 -29.12
C ARG A 203 4.85 12.92 -28.30
N TYR A 204 4.87 11.72 -27.74
CA TYR A 204 3.80 11.20 -26.89
C TYR A 204 3.60 12.11 -25.67
N PHE A 205 4.68 12.51 -25.00
CA PHE A 205 4.62 13.42 -23.86
C PHE A 205 4.17 14.84 -24.23
N GLN A 206 4.53 15.32 -25.43
CA GLN A 206 4.03 16.61 -25.92
C GLN A 206 2.50 16.60 -26.07
N ARG A 207 1.93 15.47 -26.52
CA ARG A 207 0.48 15.29 -26.59
C ARG A 207 -0.16 15.07 -25.22
N LEU A 208 0.50 14.29 -24.35
CA LEU A 208 -0.02 13.97 -23.01
C LEU A 208 -0.01 15.18 -22.07
N TYR A 209 0.95 16.10 -22.25
CA TYR A 209 1.09 17.31 -21.44
C TYR A 209 1.18 18.57 -22.33
N PRO A 210 0.06 19.01 -22.96
CA PRO A 210 0.07 20.15 -23.88
C PRO A 210 0.55 21.46 -23.23
N TYR A 211 0.24 21.66 -21.95
CA TYR A 211 0.65 22.86 -21.20
C TYR A 211 2.17 23.02 -21.07
N LEU A 212 2.97 21.95 -21.23
CA LEU A 212 4.44 22.06 -21.26
C LEU A 212 4.99 22.59 -22.59
N GLN A 213 4.15 22.76 -23.60
CA GLN A 213 4.53 23.38 -24.88
C GLN A 213 4.45 24.91 -24.86
N ASP A 214 3.77 25.47 -23.85
CA ASP A 214 3.73 26.91 -23.62
C ASP A 214 5.14 27.45 -23.34
N LYS A 215 5.53 28.48 -24.09
CA LYS A 215 6.86 29.11 -23.99
C LYS A 215 6.93 30.17 -22.88
N ASN A 216 5.80 30.58 -22.31
CA ASN A 216 5.71 31.64 -21.30
C ASN A 216 5.96 31.16 -19.86
N SER A 217 6.90 30.23 -19.67
CA SER A 217 7.23 29.70 -18.35
C SER A 217 8.34 30.51 -17.66
N LYS A 218 8.07 31.00 -16.43
CA LYS A 218 9.04 31.78 -15.64
C LYS A 218 10.10 30.87 -14.99
N PRO A 219 11.39 31.27 -14.96
CA PRO A 219 12.42 30.52 -14.24
C PRO A 219 12.23 30.63 -12.72
N LEU A 220 12.58 29.56 -11.99
CA LEU A 220 12.56 29.55 -10.52
C LEU A 220 13.52 30.59 -9.93
N SER A 221 13.11 31.22 -8.83
CA SER A 221 13.94 32.17 -8.07
C SER A 221 15.13 31.48 -7.40
N LYS A 222 16.13 32.25 -6.95
CA LYS A 222 17.29 31.68 -6.23
C LYS A 222 16.88 31.00 -4.91
N GLU A 223 15.89 31.55 -4.22
CA GLU A 223 15.34 31.00 -2.97
C GLU A 223 14.64 29.66 -3.20
N GLU A 224 13.90 29.52 -4.30
CA GLU A 224 13.21 28.28 -4.66
C GLU A 224 14.18 27.17 -5.12
N LYS A 225 15.34 27.55 -5.67
CA LYS A 225 16.41 26.61 -6.07
C LYS A 225 17.24 26.12 -4.88
N ALA A 226 17.37 26.91 -3.81
CA ALA A 226 18.18 26.59 -2.64
C ALA A 226 17.84 25.23 -1.98
N PRO A 227 16.57 24.89 -1.68
CA PRO A 227 16.23 23.59 -1.10
C PRO A 227 16.51 22.42 -2.05
N ILE A 228 16.31 22.61 -3.36
CA ILE A 228 16.63 21.59 -4.37
C ILE A 228 18.14 21.31 -4.38
N LYS A 229 18.96 22.36 -4.39
CA LYS A 229 20.43 22.26 -4.35
C LYS A 229 20.92 21.51 -3.11
N LYS A 230 20.36 21.83 -1.92
CA LYS A 230 20.70 21.15 -0.66
C LYS A 230 20.44 19.64 -0.74
N ASN A 231 19.28 19.25 -1.26
CA ASN A 231 18.90 17.84 -1.38
C ASN A 231 19.78 17.11 -2.41
N VAL A 232 20.14 17.76 -3.53
CA VAL A 232 21.07 17.19 -4.51
C VAL A 232 22.44 16.91 -3.88
N ILE A 233 23.03 17.87 -3.16
CA ILE A 233 24.35 17.69 -2.53
C ILE A 233 24.37 16.51 -1.55
N ALA A 234 23.32 16.32 -0.76
CA ALA A 234 23.23 15.19 0.16
C ALA A 234 23.19 13.83 -0.56
N LEU A 235 22.45 13.73 -1.68
CA LEU A 235 22.34 12.49 -2.45
C LEU A 235 23.62 12.13 -3.22
N ILE A 236 24.46 13.11 -3.55
CA ILE A 236 25.76 12.90 -4.21
C ILE A 236 26.67 12.00 -3.40
N TYR A 237 26.84 12.28 -2.10
CA TYR A 237 27.75 11.49 -1.25
C TYR A 237 27.38 10.01 -1.21
N HIS A 238 26.09 9.70 -1.16
CA HIS A 238 25.60 8.32 -1.20
C HIS A 238 25.81 7.67 -2.57
N LYS A 239 25.58 8.42 -3.67
CA LYS A 239 25.67 7.89 -5.03
C LYS A 239 27.11 7.61 -5.47
N ILE A 240 28.06 8.47 -5.10
CA ILE A 240 29.49 8.26 -5.36
C ILE A 240 29.93 6.93 -4.76
N GLY A 241 29.67 6.71 -3.47
CA GLY A 241 30.07 5.47 -2.80
C GLY A 241 29.41 4.21 -3.39
N GLU A 242 28.13 4.28 -3.74
CA GLU A 242 27.41 3.15 -4.35
C GLU A 242 27.98 2.75 -5.73
N ILE A 243 28.29 3.73 -6.58
CA ILE A 243 28.85 3.48 -7.91
C ILE A 243 30.28 2.92 -7.79
N SER A 244 31.10 3.47 -6.88
CA SER A 244 32.47 3.01 -6.65
C SER A 244 32.57 1.55 -6.22
N ILE A 245 31.55 0.98 -5.57
CA ILE A 245 31.55 -0.42 -5.12
C ILE A 245 30.96 -1.35 -6.18
N ASN A 246 29.90 -0.92 -6.88
CA ASN A 246 29.11 -1.84 -7.70
C ASN A 246 29.48 -1.84 -9.20
N GLN A 247 30.13 -0.77 -9.70
CA GLN A 247 30.37 -0.60 -11.15
C GLN A 247 31.84 -0.72 -11.56
N THR A 248 32.76 -0.74 -10.59
CA THR A 248 34.22 -0.71 -10.80
C THR A 248 34.81 -2.11 -11.01
N ASP A 249 34.20 -3.15 -10.43
CA ASP A 249 34.68 -4.55 -10.52
C ASP A 249 34.91 -5.00 -11.97
N ASN A 250 33.98 -4.73 -12.89
CA ASN A 250 34.12 -5.12 -14.30
C ASN A 250 35.23 -4.35 -15.03
N ILE A 251 35.50 -3.11 -14.64
CA ILE A 251 36.60 -2.31 -15.20
C ILE A 251 37.94 -2.89 -14.71
N ILE A 252 38.04 -3.22 -13.43
CA ILE A 252 39.23 -3.82 -12.82
C ILE A 252 39.50 -5.20 -13.46
N ILE A 253 38.48 -6.05 -13.59
CA ILE A 253 38.61 -7.37 -14.21
C ILE A 253 39.07 -7.25 -15.67
N SER A 254 38.45 -6.36 -16.46
CA SER A 254 38.82 -6.13 -17.86
C SER A 254 40.25 -5.62 -18.05
N SER A 255 40.70 -4.72 -17.16
CA SER A 255 42.01 -4.07 -17.28
C SER A 255 43.15 -4.98 -16.86
N PHE A 256 42.97 -5.79 -15.81
CA PHE A 256 44.03 -6.61 -15.22
C PHE A 256 44.01 -8.07 -15.69
N ILE A 257 42.82 -8.66 -15.92
CA ILE A 257 42.66 -10.03 -16.43
C ILE A 257 42.44 -9.99 -17.93
N ASN A 258 41.20 -9.84 -18.38
CA ASN A 258 40.81 -9.66 -19.78
C ASN A 258 39.30 -9.43 -19.89
N VAL A 259 38.88 -9.01 -21.08
CA VAL A 259 37.48 -8.77 -21.43
C VAL A 259 36.65 -10.06 -21.38
N THR A 260 37.22 -11.21 -21.75
CA THR A 260 36.55 -12.52 -21.73
C THR A 260 36.07 -12.92 -20.33
N ALA A 261 36.88 -12.66 -19.29
CA ALA A 261 36.50 -12.90 -17.89
C ALA A 261 35.27 -12.07 -17.47
N VAL A 262 35.14 -10.84 -17.96
CA VAL A 262 33.93 -10.01 -17.78
C VAL A 262 32.74 -10.66 -18.46
N GLY A 263 32.93 -11.22 -19.67
CA GLY A 263 31.90 -11.97 -20.40
C GLY A 263 31.38 -13.17 -19.59
N LEU A 264 32.29 -14.01 -19.08
CA LEU A 264 31.95 -15.15 -18.22
C LEU A 264 31.15 -14.72 -16.99
N LEU A 265 31.68 -13.74 -16.24
CA LEU A 265 31.02 -13.21 -15.05
C LEU A 265 29.64 -12.63 -15.34
N SER A 266 29.46 -12.00 -16.50
CA SER A 266 28.17 -11.42 -16.89
C SER A 266 27.05 -12.44 -17.08
N ASN A 267 27.37 -13.72 -17.33
CA ASN A 267 26.39 -14.82 -17.40
C ASN A 267 25.92 -15.22 -15.99
N TYR A 268 26.86 -15.32 -15.05
CA TYR A 268 26.55 -15.58 -13.65
C TYR A 268 25.75 -14.43 -13.03
N ASN A 269 26.19 -13.19 -13.27
CA ASN A 269 25.49 -12.00 -12.78
C ASN A 269 24.07 -11.88 -13.34
N LEU A 270 23.81 -12.31 -14.58
CA LEU A 270 22.44 -12.32 -15.13
C LEU A 270 21.50 -13.15 -14.25
N VAL A 271 21.91 -14.37 -13.86
CA VAL A 271 21.09 -15.24 -13.00
C VAL A 271 20.96 -14.67 -11.59
N ILE A 272 22.08 -14.25 -10.99
CA ILE A 272 22.11 -13.71 -9.63
C ILE A 272 21.21 -12.47 -9.51
N THR A 273 21.35 -11.51 -10.43
CA THR A 273 20.57 -10.27 -10.42
C THR A 273 19.09 -10.51 -10.72
N SER A 274 18.76 -11.49 -11.56
CA SER A 274 17.37 -11.90 -11.82
C SER A 274 16.70 -12.39 -10.53
N MET A 275 17.36 -13.27 -9.77
CA MET A 275 16.83 -13.77 -8.50
C MET A 275 16.76 -12.67 -7.43
N LEU A 276 17.81 -11.85 -7.30
CA LEU A 276 17.83 -10.74 -6.33
C LEU A 276 16.75 -9.70 -6.63
N THR A 277 16.44 -9.43 -7.90
CA THR A 277 15.36 -8.53 -8.29
C THR A 277 14.02 -9.02 -7.76
N LEU A 278 13.71 -10.31 -7.93
CA LEU A 278 12.48 -10.91 -7.42
C LEU A 278 12.41 -10.90 -5.89
N ILE A 279 13.52 -11.21 -5.20
CA ILE A 279 13.59 -11.17 -3.74
C ILE A 279 13.36 -9.73 -3.24
N ASN A 280 14.02 -8.73 -3.84
CA ASN A 280 13.93 -7.35 -3.38
C ASN A 280 12.53 -6.74 -3.55
N VAL A 281 11.70 -7.21 -4.50
CA VAL A 281 10.30 -6.80 -4.60
C VAL A 281 9.55 -7.05 -3.29
N VAL A 282 9.79 -8.21 -2.64
CA VAL A 282 9.18 -8.55 -1.35
C VAL A 282 9.68 -7.61 -0.25
N PHE A 283 10.99 -7.41 -0.14
CA PHE A 283 11.59 -6.60 0.94
C PHE A 283 11.32 -5.09 0.79
N HIS A 284 11.18 -4.57 -0.44
CA HIS A 284 10.83 -3.17 -0.68
C HIS A 284 9.37 -2.86 -0.36
N SER A 285 8.46 -3.83 -0.51
CA SER A 285 7.04 -3.64 -0.22
C SER A 285 6.73 -3.31 1.26
N VAL A 286 7.65 -3.66 2.18
CA VAL A 286 7.45 -3.52 3.63
C VAL A 286 7.99 -2.20 4.20
N ILE A 287 8.77 -1.43 3.42
CA ILE A 287 9.44 -0.19 3.91
C ILE A 287 8.41 0.83 4.44
N SER A 288 7.31 1.04 3.71
CA SER A 288 6.24 1.96 4.14
C SER A 288 5.55 1.51 5.43
N CYS A 289 5.39 0.19 5.62
CA CYS A 289 4.85 -0.38 6.86
C CYS A 289 5.79 -0.11 8.05
N PHE A 290 7.11 -0.16 7.85
CA PHE A 290 8.07 0.16 8.91
C PHE A 290 8.07 1.65 9.28
N GLY A 291 7.82 2.55 8.32
CA GLY A 291 7.67 3.97 8.63
C GLY A 291 6.53 4.22 9.61
N ASN A 292 5.37 3.60 9.35
CA ASN A 292 4.23 3.64 10.25
C ASN A 292 4.56 2.99 11.60
N LEU A 293 5.19 1.80 11.59
CA LEU A 293 5.63 1.10 12.80
C LEU A 293 6.51 1.99 13.71
N ILE A 294 7.46 2.70 13.11
CA ILE A 294 8.39 3.56 13.85
C ILE A 294 7.68 4.79 14.43
N ALA A 295 6.66 5.30 13.74
CA ALA A 295 5.88 6.45 14.19
C ALA A 295 4.87 6.09 15.30
N THR A 296 4.30 4.88 15.30
CA THR A 296 3.15 4.55 16.15
C THR A 296 3.43 3.56 17.28
N GLU A 297 4.47 2.73 17.20
CA GLU A 297 4.71 1.64 18.17
C GLU A 297 5.90 1.91 19.08
N SER A 298 5.95 1.25 20.24
CA SER A 298 7.07 1.37 21.19
C SER A 298 8.38 0.85 20.60
N LYS A 299 9.52 1.40 21.06
CA LYS A 299 10.87 0.93 20.68
C LYS A 299 11.06 -0.58 20.84
N GLU A 300 10.42 -1.17 21.85
CA GLU A 300 10.50 -2.61 22.11
C GLU A 300 9.74 -3.42 21.05
N LYS A 301 8.55 -2.97 20.63
CA LYS A 301 7.77 -3.62 19.57
C LYS A 301 8.35 -3.38 18.18
N GLN A 302 8.91 -2.18 17.94
CA GLN A 302 9.74 -1.89 16.76
C GLN A 302 10.89 -2.90 16.67
N TYR A 303 11.58 -3.14 17.79
CA TYR A 303 12.66 -4.11 17.87
C TYR A 303 12.19 -5.56 17.64
N GLN A 304 11.09 -5.99 18.26
CA GLN A 304 10.54 -7.34 18.03
C GLN A 304 10.19 -7.59 16.56
N LEU A 305 9.52 -6.63 15.90
CA LEU A 305 9.19 -6.76 14.47
C LEU A 305 10.41 -6.65 13.58
N PHE A 306 11.42 -5.86 13.98
CA PHE A 306 12.72 -5.87 13.33
C PHE A 306 13.41 -7.24 13.43
N LEU A 307 13.33 -7.92 14.58
CA LEU A 307 13.87 -9.29 14.74
C LEU A 307 13.15 -10.29 13.81
N VAL A 308 11.81 -10.21 13.71
CA VAL A 308 11.02 -11.01 12.76
C VAL A 308 11.44 -10.74 11.32
N TYR A 309 11.60 -9.47 10.96
CA TYR A 309 12.01 -9.08 9.61
C TYR A 309 13.43 -9.54 9.27
N ARG A 310 14.36 -9.45 10.23
CA ARG A 310 15.72 -9.98 10.10
C ARG A 310 15.73 -11.50 9.99
N PHE A 311 14.89 -12.19 10.74
CA PHE A 311 14.71 -13.63 10.64
C PHE A 311 14.23 -14.05 9.25
N LEU A 312 13.23 -13.34 8.70
CA LEU A 312 12.77 -13.55 7.32
C LEU A 312 13.87 -13.26 6.29
N GLY A 313 14.63 -12.17 6.51
CA GLY A 313 15.80 -11.81 5.71
C GLY A 313 16.85 -12.91 5.67
N PHE A 314 17.25 -13.42 6.84
CA PHE A 314 18.14 -14.57 6.95
C PHE A 314 17.61 -15.77 6.17
N TRP A 315 16.34 -16.13 6.36
CA TRP A 315 15.77 -17.31 5.72
C TRP A 315 15.80 -17.18 4.21
N ILE A 316 15.30 -16.09 3.63
CA ILE A 316 15.20 -15.91 2.17
C ILE A 316 16.57 -15.71 1.54
N PHE A 317 17.40 -14.79 2.05
CA PHE A 317 18.72 -14.52 1.47
C PHE A 317 19.72 -15.65 1.75
N GLY A 318 19.66 -16.27 2.94
CA GLY A 318 20.46 -17.43 3.28
C GLY A 318 20.14 -18.63 2.40
N PHE A 319 18.85 -18.96 2.26
CA PHE A 319 18.39 -19.99 1.34
C PHE A 319 18.83 -19.72 -0.10
N SER A 320 18.62 -18.49 -0.59
CA SER A 320 18.94 -18.12 -1.97
C SER A 320 20.43 -18.17 -2.25
N ALA A 321 21.29 -17.76 -1.30
CA ALA A 321 22.73 -17.85 -1.42
C ALA A 321 23.22 -19.31 -1.49
N ILE A 322 22.62 -20.22 -0.71
CA ILE A 322 22.92 -21.66 -0.76
C ILE A 322 22.51 -22.25 -2.12
N VAL A 323 21.29 -21.96 -2.57
CA VAL A 323 20.76 -22.40 -3.87
C VAL A 323 21.69 -21.96 -5.00
N LEU A 324 22.04 -20.68 -5.03
CA LEU A 324 22.91 -20.13 -6.06
C LEU A 324 24.32 -20.72 -5.96
N TYR A 325 24.90 -20.86 -4.78
CA TYR A 325 26.25 -21.44 -4.64
C TYR A 325 26.35 -22.85 -5.23
N LEU A 326 25.36 -23.69 -4.99
CA LEU A 326 25.37 -25.09 -5.41
C LEU A 326 24.92 -25.29 -6.85
N LEU A 327 23.88 -24.58 -7.29
CA LEU A 327 23.22 -24.86 -8.56
C LEU A 327 23.64 -23.90 -9.68
N LEU A 328 24.23 -22.74 -9.38
CA LEU A 328 24.53 -21.76 -10.42
C LEU A 328 25.57 -22.25 -11.42
N THR A 329 26.69 -22.81 -10.96
CA THR A 329 27.69 -23.37 -11.88
C THR A 329 27.13 -24.54 -12.70
N PRO A 330 26.49 -25.57 -12.10
CA PRO A 330 25.81 -26.63 -12.87
C PRO A 330 24.78 -26.12 -13.86
N PHE A 331 24.00 -25.09 -13.49
CA PHE A 331 23.02 -24.46 -14.37
C PHE A 331 23.70 -23.78 -15.57
N ILE A 332 24.76 -23.01 -15.34
CA ILE A 332 25.54 -22.39 -16.43
C ILE A 332 26.16 -23.45 -17.33
N THR A 333 26.68 -24.54 -16.77
CA THR A 333 27.21 -25.66 -17.54
C THR A 333 26.14 -26.31 -18.41
N LEU A 334 24.92 -26.55 -17.89
CA LEU A 334 23.81 -27.09 -18.68
C LEU A 334 23.31 -26.12 -19.75
N TRP A 335 23.28 -24.82 -19.44
CA TRP A 335 22.72 -23.80 -20.32
C TRP A 335 23.67 -23.40 -21.44
N LEU A 336 24.96 -23.19 -21.12
CA LEU A 336 25.94 -22.62 -22.03
C LEU A 336 27.10 -23.57 -22.36
N GLY A 337 27.34 -24.59 -21.53
CA GLY A 337 28.43 -25.56 -21.68
C GLY A 337 29.64 -25.30 -20.77
N GLU A 338 30.53 -26.29 -20.68
CA GLU A 338 31.67 -26.31 -19.76
C GLU A 338 32.64 -25.13 -19.91
N LYS A 339 32.81 -24.62 -21.14
CA LYS A 339 33.72 -23.49 -21.41
C LYS A 339 33.31 -22.17 -20.74
N TYR A 340 32.08 -22.07 -20.22
CA TYR A 340 31.58 -20.88 -19.53
C TYR A 340 31.71 -20.96 -18.00
N ARG A 341 32.31 -22.02 -17.47
CA ARG A 341 32.43 -22.27 -16.04
C ARG A 341 33.44 -21.33 -15.38
N LEU A 342 33.03 -20.72 -14.27
CA LEU A 342 33.92 -20.01 -13.35
C LEU A 342 34.41 -20.92 -12.22
N GLU A 343 35.55 -20.54 -11.64
CA GLU A 343 36.13 -21.22 -10.46
C GLU A 343 35.13 -21.17 -9.29
N ASN A 344 34.88 -22.32 -8.64
CA ASN A 344 33.93 -22.42 -7.53
C ASN A 344 34.27 -21.50 -6.34
N SER A 345 35.55 -21.18 -6.15
CA SER A 345 36.03 -20.24 -5.12
C SER A 345 35.56 -18.81 -5.39
N VAL A 346 35.54 -18.37 -6.65
CA VAL A 346 35.01 -17.07 -7.08
C VAL A 346 33.51 -17.01 -6.81
N ILE A 347 32.77 -18.06 -7.18
CA ILE A 347 31.33 -18.14 -6.89
C ILE A 347 31.06 -18.14 -5.38
N GLY A 348 31.89 -18.83 -4.59
CA GLY A 348 31.82 -18.80 -3.12
C GLY A 348 31.94 -17.38 -2.55
N LEU A 349 32.90 -16.58 -3.04
CA LEU A 349 33.07 -15.18 -2.61
C LEU A 349 31.87 -14.31 -2.99
N ILE A 350 31.35 -14.46 -4.21
CA ILE A 350 30.16 -13.71 -4.66
C ILE A 350 28.93 -14.09 -3.83
N MET A 351 28.74 -15.38 -3.51
CA MET A 351 27.61 -15.85 -2.72
C MET A 351 27.71 -15.45 -1.25
N LEU A 352 28.93 -15.40 -0.71
CA LEU A 352 29.17 -14.88 0.64
C LEU A 352 28.86 -13.39 0.72
N ASP A 353 29.30 -12.58 -0.25
CA ASP A 353 28.92 -11.18 -0.36
C ASP A 353 27.40 -11.02 -0.55
N CYS A 354 26.76 -11.85 -1.37
CA CYS A 354 25.30 -11.87 -1.54
C CYS A 354 24.55 -12.15 -0.23
N TYR A 355 25.00 -13.13 0.56
CA TYR A 355 24.46 -13.43 1.88
C TYR A 355 24.53 -12.22 2.81
N PHE A 356 25.71 -11.59 2.92
CA PHE A 356 25.91 -10.43 3.77
C PHE A 356 25.14 -9.19 3.27
N LYS A 357 25.05 -8.99 1.95
CA LYS A 357 24.21 -7.95 1.33
C LYS A 357 22.75 -8.12 1.75
N GLY A 358 22.22 -9.34 1.79
CA GLY A 358 20.87 -9.63 2.29
C GLY A 358 20.62 -9.15 3.72
N HIS A 359 21.53 -9.47 4.64
CA HIS A 359 21.49 -8.97 6.03
C HIS A 359 21.53 -7.44 6.10
N ARG A 360 22.37 -6.82 5.26
CA ARG A 360 22.48 -5.36 5.17
C ARG A 360 21.20 -4.71 4.64
N THR A 361 20.50 -5.34 3.70
CA THR A 361 19.24 -4.83 3.12
C THR A 361 18.15 -4.68 4.20
N VAL A 362 18.04 -5.64 5.12
CA VAL A 362 17.09 -5.57 6.25
C VAL A 362 17.34 -4.33 7.11
N LEU A 363 18.59 -4.10 7.50
CA LEU A 363 19.01 -2.93 8.28
C LEU A 363 18.78 -1.62 7.51
N LEU A 364 19.12 -1.61 6.21
CA LEU A 364 18.97 -0.43 5.37
C LEU A 364 17.50 -0.04 5.21
N ASN A 365 16.60 -1.01 4.99
CA ASN A 365 15.17 -0.76 4.85
C ASN A 365 14.59 -0.18 6.14
N PHE A 366 14.98 -0.70 7.31
CA PHE A 366 14.55 -0.15 8.58
C PHE A 366 15.13 1.24 8.86
N LYS A 367 16.39 1.49 8.47
CA LYS A 367 17.03 2.81 8.54
C LYS A 367 16.30 3.84 7.68
N THR A 368 15.98 3.48 6.44
CA THR A 368 15.25 4.33 5.49
C THR A 368 13.87 4.68 6.04
N ALA A 369 13.16 3.69 6.61
CA ALA A 369 11.89 3.92 7.29
C ALA A 369 12.01 4.84 8.53
N ALA A 370 13.13 4.78 9.25
CA ALA A 370 13.41 5.60 10.42
C ALA A 370 13.86 7.04 10.09
N GLY A 371 14.16 7.35 8.82
CA GLY A 371 14.68 8.66 8.42
C GLY A 371 16.13 8.94 8.83
N VAL A 372 16.91 7.93 9.22
CA VAL A 372 18.26 8.09 9.76
C VAL A 372 19.30 8.06 8.63
N PHE A 373 19.42 9.14 7.87
CA PHE A 373 20.29 9.20 6.68
C PHE A 373 21.70 9.76 6.96
N GLU A 374 21.85 10.62 7.96
CA GLU A 374 23.14 11.26 8.25
C GLU A 374 24.17 10.34 8.92
N ALA A 375 23.71 9.37 9.71
CA ALA A 375 24.55 8.59 10.62
C ALA A 375 25.58 7.68 9.91
N ASP A 376 25.38 7.36 8.63
CA ASP A 376 26.27 6.49 7.85
C ASP A 376 26.69 7.09 6.49
N LYS A 377 26.58 8.41 6.32
CA LYS A 377 26.83 9.09 5.03
C LYS A 377 28.24 8.86 4.46
N TYR A 378 29.25 8.75 5.32
CA TYR A 378 30.63 8.50 4.89
C TYR A 378 30.96 7.03 4.66
N ILE A 379 30.12 6.10 5.13
CA ILE A 379 30.41 4.66 5.06
C ILE A 379 30.51 4.23 3.60
N ALA A 380 29.59 4.67 2.74
CA ALA A 380 29.62 4.31 1.32
C ALA A 380 30.92 4.78 0.61
N LEU A 381 31.42 5.97 0.96
CA LEU A 381 32.68 6.49 0.41
C LEU A 381 33.89 5.67 0.88
N ILE A 382 33.96 5.38 2.18
CA ILE A 382 35.02 4.54 2.76
C ILE A 382 35.00 3.14 2.11
N GLN A 383 33.83 2.55 1.95
CA GLN A 383 33.67 1.26 1.28
C GLN A 383 34.18 1.29 -0.16
N GLY A 384 33.85 2.33 -0.94
CA GLY A 384 34.35 2.48 -2.31
C GLY A 384 35.88 2.58 -2.37
N ILE A 385 36.49 3.38 -1.50
CA ILE A 385 37.95 3.53 -1.43
C ILE A 385 38.62 2.19 -1.06
N VAL A 386 38.12 1.53 -0.02
CA VAL A 386 38.66 0.23 0.43
C VAL A 386 38.48 -0.85 -0.64
N ASN A 387 37.31 -0.89 -1.29
CA ASN A 387 37.04 -1.82 -2.38
C ASN A 387 38.06 -1.66 -3.51
N LEU A 388 38.28 -0.43 -3.99
CA LEU A 388 39.22 -0.15 -5.08
C LEU A 388 40.65 -0.55 -4.71
N ILE A 389 41.15 -0.12 -3.54
CA ILE A 389 42.52 -0.40 -3.11
C ILE A 389 42.75 -1.92 -2.98
N ILE A 390 41.87 -2.62 -2.26
CA ILE A 390 42.03 -4.06 -2.05
C ILE A 390 41.88 -4.83 -3.35
N SER A 391 40.89 -4.47 -4.19
CA SER A 391 40.65 -5.16 -5.46
C SER A 391 41.83 -5.02 -6.42
N ILE A 392 42.41 -3.81 -6.55
CA ILE A 392 43.56 -3.55 -7.43
C ILE A 392 44.83 -4.25 -6.94
N THR A 393 45.05 -4.30 -5.63
CA THR A 393 46.21 -4.99 -5.06
C THR A 393 46.07 -6.51 -5.17
N LEU A 394 44.93 -7.06 -4.77
CA LEU A 394 44.74 -8.51 -4.72
C LEU A 394 44.48 -9.14 -6.09
N ILE A 395 43.97 -8.41 -7.10
CA ILE A 395 43.81 -8.98 -8.44
C ILE A 395 45.16 -9.38 -9.05
N GLN A 396 46.23 -8.66 -8.72
CA GLN A 396 47.58 -8.95 -9.20
C GLN A 396 48.17 -10.23 -8.57
N ILE A 397 47.67 -10.62 -7.38
CA ILE A 397 48.18 -11.77 -6.61
C ILE A 397 47.27 -13.00 -6.77
N LEU A 398 45.96 -12.80 -6.70
CA LEU A 398 44.94 -13.85 -6.61
C LEU A 398 44.02 -13.91 -7.85
N GLY A 399 44.27 -13.07 -8.86
CA GLY A 399 43.43 -12.98 -10.05
C GLY A 399 42.00 -12.55 -9.70
N LEU A 400 41.01 -13.18 -10.34
CA LEU A 400 39.59 -12.81 -10.21
C LEU A 400 39.09 -12.84 -8.75
N LYS A 401 39.63 -13.75 -7.93
CA LYS A 401 39.33 -13.85 -6.49
C LYS A 401 39.64 -12.55 -5.75
N GLY A 402 40.72 -11.87 -6.12
CA GLY A 402 41.17 -10.65 -5.45
C GLY A 402 40.16 -9.51 -5.50
N VAL A 403 39.46 -9.35 -6.63
CA VAL A 403 38.40 -8.35 -6.80
C VAL A 403 37.24 -8.63 -5.85
N PHE A 404 36.74 -9.87 -5.83
CA PHE A 404 35.62 -10.23 -4.97
C PHE A 404 35.96 -10.26 -3.49
N ILE A 405 37.23 -10.52 -3.12
CA ILE A 405 37.70 -10.30 -1.74
C ILE A 405 37.61 -8.81 -1.38
N GLY A 406 38.02 -7.91 -2.26
CA GLY A 406 37.85 -6.46 -2.07
C GLY A 406 36.39 -6.04 -1.91
N THR A 407 35.49 -6.58 -2.74
CA THR A 407 34.04 -6.35 -2.64
C THR A 407 33.46 -6.89 -1.33
N LEU A 408 33.87 -8.08 -0.90
CA LEU A 408 33.45 -8.67 0.36
C LEU A 408 33.95 -7.86 1.57
N ILE A 409 35.25 -7.55 1.64
CA ILE A 409 35.86 -6.81 2.77
C ILE A 409 35.25 -5.42 2.90
N SER A 410 35.15 -4.67 1.80
CA SER A 410 34.46 -3.38 1.81
C SER A 410 33.00 -3.53 2.23
N GLY A 411 32.29 -4.56 1.77
CA GLY A 411 30.94 -4.90 2.21
C GLY A 411 30.84 -5.13 3.72
N LEU A 412 31.80 -5.86 4.31
CA LEU A 412 31.87 -6.17 5.73
C LEU A 412 32.00 -4.93 6.61
N ILE A 413 32.66 -3.86 6.15
CA ILE A 413 32.72 -2.58 6.88
C ILE A 413 31.31 -2.11 7.24
N ALA A 414 30.38 -2.09 6.29
CA ALA A 414 29.00 -1.70 6.56
C ALA A 414 28.25 -2.74 7.41
N ASN A 415 28.54 -4.04 7.22
CA ASN A 415 27.90 -5.11 8.02
C ASN A 415 28.29 -5.05 9.49
N VAL A 416 29.47 -4.53 9.82
CA VAL A 416 29.92 -4.37 11.21
C VAL A 416 29.48 -3.01 11.77
N THR A 417 29.74 -1.92 11.04
CA THR A 417 29.50 -0.54 11.54
C THR A 417 28.01 -0.18 11.67
N ARG A 418 27.17 -0.57 10.70
CA ARG A 418 25.75 -0.19 10.69
C ARG A 418 24.97 -0.77 11.87
N PRO A 419 25.16 -2.04 12.29
CA PRO A 419 24.55 -2.54 13.52
C PRO A 419 24.88 -1.70 14.76
N PHE A 420 26.14 -1.28 14.95
CA PHE A 420 26.52 -0.42 16.09
C PHE A 420 25.78 0.91 16.10
N LEU A 421 25.65 1.54 14.94
CA LEU A 421 24.91 2.80 14.77
C LEU A 421 23.40 2.59 14.97
N LEU A 422 22.80 1.67 14.21
CA LEU A 422 21.35 1.51 14.15
C LEU A 422 20.77 0.91 15.42
N TYR A 423 21.43 -0.07 16.05
CA TYR A 423 20.92 -0.60 17.32
C TYR A 423 20.94 0.44 18.44
N LYS A 424 21.95 1.32 18.45
CA LYS A 424 22.05 2.41 19.41
C LYS A 424 21.02 3.51 19.12
N ILE A 425 20.98 4.02 17.89
CA ILE A 425 20.14 5.17 17.50
C ILE A 425 18.65 4.77 17.44
N ILE A 426 18.34 3.63 16.81
CA ILE A 426 16.96 3.25 16.53
C ILE A 426 16.36 2.45 17.68
N PHE A 427 17.09 1.51 18.29
CA PHE A 427 16.51 0.61 19.31
C PHE A 427 16.97 0.88 20.74
N ASN A 428 17.95 1.78 20.94
CA ASN A 428 18.63 1.98 22.22
C ASN A 428 19.14 0.68 22.86
N LYS A 429 19.65 -0.25 22.02
CA LYS A 429 20.20 -1.55 22.44
C LYS A 429 21.66 -1.69 22.01
N LYS A 430 22.38 -2.60 22.67
CA LYS A 430 23.76 -2.95 22.31
C LYS A 430 23.77 -3.82 21.05
N ALA A 431 24.68 -3.54 20.13
CA ALA A 431 24.83 -4.30 18.89
C ALA A 431 25.31 -5.75 19.08
N GLY A 432 25.83 -6.13 20.27
CA GLY A 432 26.19 -7.53 20.56
C GLY A 432 25.05 -8.53 20.33
N LEU A 433 23.80 -8.11 20.54
CA LEU A 433 22.60 -8.91 20.24
C LEU A 433 22.45 -9.19 18.73
N TYR A 434 22.84 -8.22 17.89
CA TYR A 434 22.86 -8.40 16.45
C TYR A 434 23.82 -9.52 16.05
N PHE A 435 25.07 -9.40 16.49
CA PHE A 435 26.12 -10.34 16.10
C PHE A 435 25.89 -11.75 16.63
N LYS A 436 25.31 -11.90 17.83
CA LYS A 436 24.94 -13.21 18.38
C LYS A 436 24.00 -13.98 17.45
N ASP A 437 22.92 -13.34 17.01
CA ASP A 437 21.97 -14.00 16.09
C ASP A 437 22.58 -14.18 14.69
N SER A 438 23.37 -13.23 14.21
CA SER A 438 24.06 -13.34 12.91
C SER A 438 25.05 -14.50 12.86
N ILE A 439 25.77 -14.79 13.95
CA ILE A 439 26.66 -15.95 14.06
C ILE A 439 25.85 -17.24 14.01
N LEU A 440 24.75 -17.34 14.77
CA LEU A 440 23.86 -18.51 14.73
C LEU A 440 23.35 -18.76 13.30
N TYR A 441 22.86 -17.72 12.64
CA TYR A 441 22.39 -17.77 11.26
C TYR A 441 23.48 -18.20 10.28
N ALA A 442 24.70 -17.67 10.41
CA ALA A 442 25.83 -18.07 9.59
C ALA A 442 26.23 -19.53 9.81
N ILE A 443 26.22 -20.02 11.06
CA ILE A 443 26.49 -21.43 11.38
C ILE A 443 25.44 -22.33 10.74
N LEU A 444 24.15 -22.00 10.85
CA LEU A 444 23.08 -22.80 10.24
C LEU A 444 23.15 -22.82 8.72
N ALA A 445 23.39 -21.67 8.08
CA ALA A 445 23.57 -21.60 6.63
C ALA A 445 24.83 -22.37 6.17
N GLY A 446 25.94 -22.24 6.91
CA GLY A 446 27.18 -22.95 6.67
C GLY A 446 27.03 -24.47 6.83
N ALA A 447 26.31 -24.93 7.87
CA ALA A 447 26.02 -26.34 8.08
C ALA A 447 25.14 -26.92 6.97
N ALA A 448 24.08 -26.21 6.57
CA ALA A 448 23.26 -26.62 5.43
C ALA A 448 24.09 -26.72 4.15
N CYS A 449 24.93 -25.73 3.88
CA CYS A 449 25.82 -25.72 2.73
C CYS A 449 26.83 -26.89 2.77
N PHE A 450 27.46 -27.15 3.92
CA PHE A 450 28.41 -28.24 4.11
C PHE A 450 27.78 -29.62 3.84
N ILE A 451 26.57 -29.86 4.38
CA ILE A 451 25.82 -31.10 4.11
C ILE A 451 25.54 -31.24 2.61
N LEU A 452 25.09 -30.15 1.97
CA LEU A 452 24.76 -30.15 0.55
C LEU A 452 25.99 -30.31 -0.36
N LEU A 453 27.17 -29.86 0.04
CA LEU A 453 28.42 -30.12 -0.68
C LEU A 453 28.74 -31.61 -0.76
N GLY A 454 28.42 -32.37 0.30
CA GLY A 454 28.53 -33.84 0.29
C GLY A 454 27.61 -34.49 -0.75
N PHE A 455 26.35 -34.04 -0.83
CA PHE A 455 25.42 -34.51 -1.87
C PHE A 455 25.82 -34.06 -3.27
N GLN A 456 26.35 -32.85 -3.43
CA GLN A 456 26.80 -32.32 -4.71
C GLN A 456 27.90 -33.21 -5.32
N GLY A 457 28.89 -33.63 -4.52
CA GLY A 457 29.98 -34.48 -5.00
C GLY A 457 29.52 -35.86 -5.50
N ILE A 458 28.35 -36.33 -5.05
CA ILE A 458 27.79 -37.64 -5.45
C ILE A 458 26.84 -37.48 -6.64
N ILE A 459 25.90 -36.53 -6.53
CA ILE A 459 24.78 -36.39 -7.49
C ILE A 459 25.22 -35.65 -8.75
N LEU A 460 26.07 -34.64 -8.62
CA LEU A 460 26.53 -33.79 -9.72
C LEU A 460 27.91 -34.19 -10.25
N ASP A 461 28.37 -35.41 -9.98
CA ASP A 461 29.56 -35.98 -10.64
C ASP A 461 29.41 -35.99 -12.17
N ARG A 462 28.19 -36.29 -12.65
CA ARG A 462 27.77 -36.01 -14.04
C ARG A 462 26.65 -34.98 -14.07
N ILE A 463 26.90 -33.86 -14.72
CA ILE A 463 25.93 -32.76 -14.86
C ILE A 463 24.94 -33.11 -15.98
N THR A 464 23.85 -33.78 -15.61
CA THR A 464 22.68 -34.04 -16.48
C THR A 464 21.47 -33.25 -16.00
N THR A 465 20.47 -33.04 -16.86
CA THR A 465 19.22 -32.36 -16.48
C THR A 465 18.52 -33.06 -15.31
N ILE A 466 18.54 -34.40 -15.28
CA ILE A 466 17.93 -35.19 -14.21
C ILE A 466 18.67 -34.98 -12.89
N ASN A 467 20.01 -35.12 -12.89
CA ASN A 467 20.83 -34.94 -11.69
C ASN A 467 20.74 -33.50 -11.17
N PHE A 468 20.65 -32.52 -12.06
CA PHE A 468 20.40 -31.12 -11.70
C PHE A 468 19.04 -30.93 -11.01
N LEU A 469 17.96 -31.47 -11.57
CA LEU A 469 16.63 -31.39 -10.96
C LEU A 469 16.58 -32.09 -9.61
N LEU A 470 17.20 -33.27 -9.48
CA LEU A 470 17.32 -33.97 -8.22
C LEU A 470 18.08 -33.13 -7.18
N MET A 471 19.22 -32.57 -7.56
CA MET A 471 20.00 -31.70 -6.68
C MET A 471 19.21 -30.43 -6.32
N ALA A 472 18.43 -29.87 -7.24
CA ALA A 472 17.57 -28.72 -6.97
C ALA A 472 16.53 -29.01 -5.88
N VAL A 473 15.86 -30.17 -5.95
CA VAL A 473 14.91 -30.61 -4.91
C VAL A 473 15.60 -30.77 -3.56
N ILE A 474 16.77 -31.42 -3.52
CA ILE A 474 17.54 -31.62 -2.27
C ILE A 474 17.97 -30.28 -1.68
N THR A 475 18.42 -29.36 -2.54
CA THR A 475 18.85 -28.00 -2.15
C THR A 475 17.68 -27.16 -1.63
N VAL A 476 16.44 -27.41 -2.08
CA VAL A 476 15.23 -26.84 -1.48
C VAL A 476 14.95 -27.47 -0.12
N MET A 477 15.02 -28.79 0.01
CA MET A 477 14.60 -29.50 1.21
C MET A 477 15.56 -29.30 2.40
N ILE A 478 16.86 -29.52 2.22
CA ILE A 478 17.83 -29.59 3.33
C ILE A 478 17.92 -28.28 4.14
N PRO A 479 18.13 -27.09 3.53
CA PRO A 479 18.24 -25.85 4.29
C PRO A 479 16.92 -25.51 5.01
N ASN A 480 15.77 -25.73 4.36
CA ASN A 480 14.46 -25.44 4.95
C ASN A 480 14.14 -26.37 6.13
N VAL A 481 14.45 -27.67 6.01
CA VAL A 481 14.31 -28.63 7.11
C VAL A 481 15.28 -28.30 8.25
N LEU A 482 16.54 -27.98 7.95
CA LEU A 482 17.52 -27.62 8.98
C LEU A 482 17.11 -26.34 9.71
N PHE A 483 16.74 -25.29 8.98
CA PHE A 483 16.26 -24.04 9.57
C PHE A 483 15.01 -24.27 10.41
N TYR A 484 14.08 -25.09 9.94
CA TYR A 484 12.91 -25.49 10.72
C TYR A 484 13.31 -26.20 12.03
N VAL A 485 14.12 -27.25 11.96
CA VAL A 485 14.51 -28.05 13.13
C VAL A 485 15.16 -27.18 14.21
N PHE A 486 16.07 -26.27 13.84
CA PHE A 486 16.78 -25.44 14.79
C PHE A 486 16.04 -24.17 15.22
N LEU A 487 15.15 -23.64 14.38
CA LEU A 487 14.53 -22.32 14.60
C LEU A 487 13.02 -22.36 14.88
N HIS A 488 12.32 -23.50 14.75
CA HIS A 488 10.86 -23.57 14.98
C HIS A 488 10.43 -23.15 16.39
N ARG A 489 11.34 -23.22 17.37
CA ARG A 489 11.07 -22.81 18.77
C ARG A 489 11.23 -21.31 19.00
N ARG A 490 11.87 -20.59 18.08
CA ARG A 490 12.10 -19.14 18.18
C ARG A 490 10.79 -18.39 18.03
N GLU A 491 10.65 -17.27 18.73
CA GLU A 491 9.43 -16.45 18.72
C GLU A 491 9.18 -15.87 17.33
N GLU A 492 10.24 -15.53 16.62
CA GLU A 492 10.22 -14.98 15.27
C GLU A 492 9.57 -15.95 14.27
N TYR A 493 9.90 -17.24 14.36
CA TYR A 493 9.32 -18.29 13.52
C TYR A 493 7.83 -18.50 13.82
N ARG A 494 7.49 -18.57 15.11
CA ARG A 494 6.09 -18.75 15.56
C ARG A 494 5.21 -17.58 15.13
N TYR A 495 5.73 -16.36 15.21
CA TYR A 495 5.05 -15.17 14.73
C TYR A 495 4.77 -15.24 13.23
N LEU A 496 5.77 -15.57 12.40
CA LEU A 496 5.59 -15.71 10.95
C LEU A 496 4.57 -16.80 10.59
N CYS A 497 4.63 -17.97 11.24
CA CYS A 497 3.65 -19.03 11.05
C CYS A 497 2.24 -18.57 11.45
N GLY A 498 2.10 -17.85 12.56
CA GLY A 498 0.83 -17.26 12.98
C GLY A 498 0.22 -16.37 11.90
N VAL A 499 1.02 -15.48 11.30
CA VAL A 499 0.57 -14.60 10.21
C VAL A 499 0.13 -15.39 8.98
N ILE A 500 0.90 -16.40 8.57
CA ILE A 500 0.58 -17.24 7.40
C ILE A 500 -0.71 -18.04 7.63
N VAL A 501 -0.87 -18.65 8.80
CA VAL A 501 -2.05 -19.45 9.16
C VAL A 501 -3.31 -18.60 9.22
N VAL A 502 -3.23 -17.40 9.80
CA VAL A 502 -4.37 -16.46 9.83
C VAL A 502 -4.76 -16.04 8.42
N ARG A 503 -3.79 -15.78 7.53
CA ARG A 503 -4.05 -15.26 6.18
C ARG A 503 -4.44 -16.32 5.16
N TYR A 504 -3.88 -17.53 5.24
CA TYR A 504 -4.02 -18.58 4.23
C TYR A 504 -4.55 -19.92 4.78
N GLY A 505 -4.90 -20.00 6.07
CA GLY A 505 -5.39 -21.24 6.69
C GLY A 505 -6.64 -21.82 6.03
N HIS A 506 -7.47 -20.99 5.40
CA HIS A 506 -8.63 -21.44 4.62
C HIS A 506 -8.23 -22.14 3.31
N ILE A 507 -7.12 -21.76 2.69
CA ILE A 507 -6.55 -22.42 1.50
C ILE A 507 -5.81 -23.71 1.89
N LEU A 508 -5.05 -23.70 2.98
CA LEU A 508 -4.33 -24.88 3.47
C LEU A 508 -5.27 -26.04 3.88
N LYS A 509 -6.44 -25.72 4.43
CA LYS A 509 -7.51 -26.70 4.68
C LYS A 509 -8.13 -27.26 3.39
N LYS A 510 -8.20 -26.45 2.33
CA LYS A 510 -8.73 -26.87 1.02
C LYS A 510 -7.83 -27.87 0.29
N PHE A 511 -6.54 -27.93 0.62
CA PHE A 511 -5.57 -28.89 0.08
C PHE A 511 -5.30 -30.11 0.99
N GLY A 512 -6.13 -30.36 2.01
CA GLY A 512 -6.09 -31.60 2.80
C GLY A 512 -4.89 -31.75 3.74
N MET A 513 -4.24 -30.66 4.16
CA MET A 513 -3.07 -30.70 5.06
C MET A 513 -3.46 -30.71 6.56
N ASP A 514 -4.47 -31.50 6.95
CA ASP A 514 -5.08 -31.45 8.29
C ASP A 514 -4.11 -31.83 9.42
N LYS A 515 -3.09 -32.66 9.14
CA LYS A 515 -2.05 -33.04 10.11
C LYS A 515 -1.19 -31.85 10.57
N ILE A 516 -1.00 -30.84 9.73
CA ILE A 516 -0.28 -29.61 10.09
C ILE A 516 -1.16 -28.71 10.96
N GLY A 517 -2.48 -28.70 10.72
CA GLY A 517 -3.46 -27.98 11.54
C GLY A 517 -3.51 -28.46 13.00
N ALA A 518 -3.35 -29.76 13.24
CA ALA A 518 -3.29 -30.34 14.58
C ALA A 518 -1.98 -30.03 15.33
N MET A 519 -0.86 -29.89 14.61
CA MET A 519 0.42 -29.47 15.20
C MET A 519 0.40 -27.96 15.56
N LEU A 520 -0.34 -27.15 14.80
CA LEU A 520 -0.46 -25.70 14.99
C LEU A 520 -1.48 -25.29 16.07
N SER A 521 -2.51 -26.11 16.33
CA SER A 521 -3.50 -25.86 17.40
C SER A 521 -2.87 -25.94 18.80
N ASN A 522 -1.89 -26.83 19.01
CA ASN A 522 -1.11 -26.93 20.25
C ASN A 522 -0.26 -25.68 20.53
N LEU A 523 0.14 -24.93 19.50
CA LEU A 523 0.87 -23.66 19.62
C LEU A 523 -0.04 -22.51 20.07
N GLN A 524 -1.32 -22.50 19.68
CA GLN A 524 -2.30 -21.50 20.12
C GLN A 524 -2.59 -21.59 21.63
N GLY A 525 -2.62 -22.80 22.20
CA GLY A 525 -2.84 -23.02 23.63
C GLY A 525 -1.68 -22.57 24.53
N PHE A 526 -0.43 -22.66 24.04
CA PHE A 526 0.77 -22.32 24.81
C PHE A 526 1.02 -20.79 24.87
N VAL A 527 0.74 -20.06 23.79
CA VAL A 527 0.85 -18.59 23.73
C VAL A 527 -0.11 -17.93 24.72
N LYS A 528 -1.30 -18.52 24.92
CA LYS A 528 -2.31 -18.02 25.86
C LYS A 528 -1.89 -18.15 27.34
N ARG A 529 -1.05 -19.13 27.68
CA ARG A 529 -0.70 -19.47 29.09
C ARG A 529 0.48 -18.67 29.67
N ARG A 530 1.37 -18.07 28.86
CA ARG A 530 2.59 -17.39 29.35
C ARG A 530 2.52 -15.85 29.37
N LEU A 531 1.44 -15.24 28.86
CA LEU A 531 1.27 -13.78 28.78
C LEU A 531 0.40 -13.16 29.90
N SER A 532 -0.14 -13.97 30.81
CA SER A 532 -1.07 -13.51 31.85
C SER A 532 -0.46 -12.71 33.03
N PRO A 533 0.83 -12.84 33.42
CA PRO A 533 1.33 -12.08 34.57
C PRO A 533 1.76 -10.62 34.26
N ILE A 534 1.97 -10.26 32.99
CA ILE A 534 2.55 -8.95 32.60
C ILE A 534 1.51 -7.81 32.55
N HIS A 535 0.22 -8.12 32.75
CA HIS A 535 -0.89 -7.19 32.51
C HIS A 535 -1.45 -6.46 33.75
N ARG A 536 -0.83 -6.56 34.94
CA ARG A 536 -1.41 -6.02 36.19
C ARG A 536 -0.72 -4.78 36.81
N GLY A 537 0.25 -4.15 36.13
CA GLY A 537 1.15 -3.20 36.81
C GLY A 537 0.87 -1.69 36.75
N PHE A 538 0.00 -1.13 35.89
CA PHE A 538 -0.02 0.34 35.68
C PHE A 538 -1.41 0.93 35.41
N GLY A 539 -2.29 0.86 36.40
CA GLY A 539 -3.64 1.44 36.32
C GLY A 539 -3.97 2.57 37.32
N TYR A 540 -3.13 2.85 38.32
CA TYR A 540 -3.63 3.50 39.54
C TYR A 540 -3.00 4.87 39.92
N LEU A 541 -2.22 5.54 39.06
CA LEU A 541 -1.51 6.77 39.49
C LEU A 541 -1.47 7.92 38.46
N ARG A 542 -2.47 8.02 37.58
CA ARG A 542 -2.60 9.19 36.66
C ARG A 542 -3.92 9.95 36.78
N TYR A 543 -4.66 9.73 37.87
CA TYR A 543 -6.01 10.27 38.07
C TYR A 543 -6.08 11.53 38.96
N GLN A 544 -4.99 12.25 39.18
CA GLN A 544 -5.06 13.55 39.86
C GLN A 544 -4.20 14.59 39.15
N MET A 545 -4.86 15.40 38.32
CA MET A 545 -4.65 16.85 38.16
C MET A 545 -5.38 17.29 36.88
N GLY A 546 -6.70 17.45 37.00
CA GLY A 546 -7.51 18.22 36.08
C GLY A 546 -8.25 19.27 36.89
N LEU A 547 -7.92 20.56 36.71
CA LEU A 547 -8.81 21.67 37.01
C LEU A 547 -8.26 22.97 36.41
N ILE A 548 -9.19 23.80 35.92
CA ILE A 548 -9.05 25.14 35.31
C ILE A 548 -8.94 25.13 33.78
N ARG A 549 -10.07 24.93 33.06
CA ARG A 549 -10.33 25.60 31.76
C ARG A 549 -11.80 25.62 31.27
N ASP A 550 -12.78 25.86 32.14
CA ASP A 550 -14.21 25.80 31.74
C ASP A 550 -14.91 27.14 31.43
N ILE A 551 -14.22 28.29 31.41
CA ILE A 551 -14.91 29.59 31.29
C ILE A 551 -14.92 30.17 29.86
N CYS A 552 -13.99 29.78 28.98
CA CYS A 552 -14.00 30.22 27.57
C CYS A 552 -14.91 29.36 26.67
N TYR A 553 -15.15 28.09 27.03
CA TYR A 553 -15.90 27.15 26.21
C TYR A 553 -17.41 27.47 26.17
N ILE A 554 -17.98 27.92 27.30
CA ILE A 554 -19.42 28.24 27.42
C ILE A 554 -19.81 29.54 26.69
N LYS A 555 -18.89 30.52 26.59
CA LYS A 555 -19.16 31.80 25.90
C LYS A 555 -19.21 31.68 24.37
N LEU A 556 -18.42 30.78 23.78
CA LEU A 556 -18.37 30.57 22.32
C LEU A 556 -19.57 29.75 21.82
N VAL A 557 -20.03 28.78 22.62
CA VAL A 557 -21.25 28.02 22.36
C VAL A 557 -22.47 28.93 22.39
N LYS A 558 -22.66 29.73 23.45
CA LYS A 558 -23.79 30.68 23.53
C LYS A 558 -23.84 31.66 22.36
N LYS A 559 -22.70 32.16 21.85
CA LYS A 559 -22.67 33.12 20.74
C LYS A 559 -23.17 32.52 19.42
N ARG A 560 -22.73 31.30 19.07
CA ARG A 560 -23.18 30.62 17.85
C ARG A 560 -24.60 30.03 17.94
N THR A 561 -25.03 29.56 19.12
CA THR A 561 -26.43 29.18 19.33
C THR A 561 -27.36 30.40 19.24
N GLN A 562 -26.89 31.60 19.61
CA GLN A 562 -27.62 32.85 19.40
C GLN A 562 -27.68 33.27 17.92
N GLU A 563 -26.56 33.17 17.17
CA GLU A 563 -26.52 33.42 15.71
C GLU A 563 -27.38 32.41 14.93
N CYS A 564 -27.53 31.16 15.41
CA CYS A 564 -28.42 30.16 14.83
C CYS A 564 -29.92 30.41 15.10
N LYS A 565 -30.28 31.33 16.00
CA LYS A 565 -31.69 31.74 16.19
C LYS A 565 -32.23 32.55 15.02
N ASP A 566 -31.35 33.24 14.27
CA ASP A 566 -31.76 34.05 13.12
C ASP A 566 -32.05 33.19 11.86
N TYR A 567 -31.47 32.00 11.76
CA TYR A 567 -31.75 31.02 10.69
C TYR A 567 -33.04 30.22 10.88
N GLY A 568 -33.73 30.38 12.03
CA GLY A 568 -35.05 29.79 12.30
C GLY A 568 -36.18 30.35 11.43
N LYS A 569 -35.90 31.26 10.50
CA LYS A 569 -36.86 31.89 9.57
C LYS A 569 -36.68 31.51 8.10
N VAL A 570 -35.94 30.46 7.77
CA VAL A 570 -35.95 29.96 6.39
C VAL A 570 -37.22 29.13 6.19
N ALA A 571 -38.25 29.75 5.61
CA ALA A 571 -39.47 29.05 5.21
C ALA A 571 -39.12 28.04 4.11
N ILE A 572 -39.19 26.75 4.42
CA ILE A 572 -39.01 25.68 3.46
C ILE A 572 -40.35 25.45 2.79
N ASP A 573 -40.45 25.75 1.50
CA ASP A 573 -41.68 25.53 0.73
C ASP A 573 -42.06 24.04 0.75
N ARG A 574 -43.27 23.77 1.24
CA ARG A 574 -43.81 22.42 1.42
C ARG A 574 -44.04 21.73 0.08
N GLU A 575 -44.49 22.47 -0.95
CA GLU A 575 -44.73 21.88 -2.27
C GLU A 575 -43.42 21.47 -2.93
N GLN A 576 -42.42 22.35 -2.92
CA GLN A 576 -41.07 22.03 -3.38
C GLN A 576 -40.46 20.85 -2.60
N LEU A 577 -40.56 20.84 -1.26
CA LEU A 577 -40.05 19.76 -0.43
C LEU A 577 -40.72 18.42 -0.75
N LEU A 578 -42.04 18.43 -0.94
CA LEU A 578 -42.82 17.24 -1.27
C LEU A 578 -42.44 16.70 -2.65
N SER A 579 -42.27 17.58 -3.65
CA SER A 579 -41.84 17.20 -5.00
C SER A 579 -40.46 16.52 -4.97
N VAL A 580 -39.48 17.16 -4.34
CA VAL A 580 -38.10 16.63 -4.24
C VAL A 580 -38.07 15.32 -3.47
N PHE A 581 -38.87 15.21 -2.39
CA PHE A 581 -38.98 13.97 -1.63
C PHE A 581 -39.57 12.84 -2.47
N GLN A 582 -40.61 13.09 -3.26
CA GLN A 582 -41.24 12.06 -4.10
C GLN A 582 -40.23 11.50 -5.12
N GLU A 583 -39.47 12.35 -5.81
CA GLU A 583 -38.44 11.90 -6.74
C GLU A 583 -37.35 11.08 -6.06
N LEU A 584 -36.83 11.57 -4.92
CA LEU A 584 -35.81 10.86 -4.14
C LEU A 584 -36.32 9.51 -3.65
N ARG A 585 -37.54 9.49 -3.15
CA ARG A 585 -38.22 8.30 -2.64
C ARG A 585 -38.39 7.24 -3.72
N ASP A 586 -38.82 7.63 -4.91
CA ASP A 586 -39.00 6.71 -6.04
C ASP A 586 -37.66 6.12 -6.49
N LYS A 587 -36.57 6.89 -6.47
CA LYS A 587 -35.22 6.38 -6.76
C LYS A 587 -34.74 5.40 -5.70
N VAL A 588 -34.97 5.68 -4.41
CA VAL A 588 -34.62 4.77 -3.32
C VAL A 588 -35.41 3.47 -3.42
N ASP A 589 -36.71 3.53 -3.66
CA ASP A 589 -37.58 2.37 -3.83
C ASP A 589 -37.16 1.51 -5.03
N HIS A 590 -36.97 2.14 -6.20
CA HIS A 590 -36.51 1.45 -7.40
C HIS A 590 -35.16 0.74 -7.17
N ARG A 591 -34.22 1.38 -6.47
CA ARG A 591 -32.91 0.77 -6.14
C ARG A 591 -33.04 -0.43 -5.20
N LEU A 592 -33.92 -0.37 -4.20
CA LEU A 592 -34.18 -1.50 -3.30
C LEU A 592 -34.80 -2.70 -4.05
N GLN A 593 -35.62 -2.43 -5.07
CA GLN A 593 -36.31 -3.47 -5.84
C GLN A 593 -35.48 -4.09 -6.98
N ALA A 594 -34.39 -3.45 -7.42
CA ALA A 594 -33.58 -3.90 -8.55
C ALA A 594 -32.98 -5.31 -8.35
N SER A 595 -33.12 -6.19 -9.36
CA SER A 595 -32.65 -7.59 -9.34
C SER A 595 -31.22 -7.73 -9.90
N PRO A 596 -30.35 -8.57 -9.32
CA PRO A 596 -29.05 -8.93 -9.91
C PRO A 596 -29.18 -9.79 -11.18
N ILE A 597 -30.26 -10.57 -11.31
CA ILE A 597 -30.34 -11.70 -12.25
C ILE A 597 -30.93 -11.28 -13.61
N GLU A 598 -31.84 -10.30 -13.63
CA GLU A 598 -32.55 -9.91 -14.86
C GLU A 598 -31.78 -8.92 -15.74
N ASN A 599 -30.77 -8.23 -15.19
CA ASN A 599 -30.02 -7.18 -15.90
C ASN A 599 -28.88 -7.70 -16.79
N HIS A 600 -28.77 -9.00 -17.05
CA HIS A 600 -27.72 -9.52 -17.94
C HIS A 600 -27.96 -9.24 -19.44
N HIS A 601 -29.18 -8.91 -19.86
CA HIS A 601 -29.48 -8.74 -21.29
C HIS A 601 -30.03 -7.38 -21.74
N GLN A 602 -30.46 -6.49 -20.85
CA GLN A 602 -31.01 -5.19 -21.25
C GLN A 602 -30.68 -4.08 -20.25
N ASN A 603 -29.51 -3.44 -20.42
CA ASN A 603 -29.35 -1.97 -20.39
C ASN A 603 -27.86 -1.61 -20.33
N ARG A 604 -27.34 -1.10 -21.46
CA ARG A 604 -26.03 -0.42 -21.54
C ARG A 604 -26.05 1.00 -20.94
N GLY A 605 -27.09 1.35 -20.17
CA GLY A 605 -27.32 2.69 -19.61
C GLY A 605 -27.41 2.81 -18.08
N SER A 606 -27.33 1.72 -17.30
CA SER A 606 -27.51 1.76 -15.83
C SER A 606 -26.26 1.36 -15.03
N LEU A 607 -25.07 1.76 -15.49
CA LEU A 607 -23.78 1.56 -14.81
C LEU A 607 -23.35 2.84 -14.07
N LEU A 608 -24.21 3.32 -13.15
CA LEU A 608 -24.00 4.56 -12.38
C LEU A 608 -23.35 4.38 -11.00
N PHE A 609 -22.85 3.19 -10.65
CA PHE A 609 -22.05 3.00 -9.42
C PHE A 609 -20.71 2.34 -9.76
N GLY A 610 -19.62 3.00 -9.37
CA GLY A 610 -18.23 2.66 -9.69
C GLY A 610 -17.69 1.31 -9.20
N ARG A 611 -18.53 0.30 -8.95
CA ARG A 611 -18.13 -1.10 -8.86
C ARG A 611 -18.59 -1.83 -10.12
N ARG A 612 -17.63 -2.22 -10.97
CA ARG A 612 -17.89 -3.31 -11.92
C ARG A 612 -18.29 -4.54 -11.09
N PRO A 613 -19.38 -5.25 -11.45
CA PRO A 613 -19.58 -6.59 -10.91
C PRO A 613 -18.34 -7.39 -11.28
N GLN A 614 -17.67 -7.98 -10.29
CA GLN A 614 -16.78 -9.09 -10.60
C GLN A 614 -17.62 -10.12 -11.35
N LEU A 615 -17.07 -10.71 -12.41
CA LEU A 615 -17.73 -11.69 -13.29
C LEU A 615 -18.09 -13.04 -12.59
N ASN A 616 -18.32 -13.02 -11.27
CA ASN A 616 -18.80 -14.08 -10.40
C ASN A 616 -19.52 -13.44 -9.18
N SER A 617 -20.55 -12.62 -9.40
CA SER A 617 -21.24 -11.92 -8.31
C SER A 617 -22.01 -12.92 -7.41
N ASN A 618 -21.48 -13.19 -6.23
CA ASN A 618 -22.25 -13.78 -5.14
C ASN A 618 -23.42 -12.86 -4.80
N LEU A 619 -24.63 -13.41 -4.65
CA LEU A 619 -25.84 -12.67 -4.21
C LEU A 619 -25.66 -11.85 -2.91
N SER A 620 -24.57 -12.06 -2.16
CA SER A 620 -24.22 -11.33 -0.94
C SER A 620 -23.92 -9.84 -1.13
N ASP A 621 -23.46 -9.39 -2.30
CA ASP A 621 -23.13 -7.97 -2.51
C ASP A 621 -24.38 -7.06 -2.53
N TYR A 622 -25.56 -7.63 -2.76
CA TYR A 622 -26.85 -6.94 -2.70
C TYR A 622 -27.47 -6.92 -1.30
N PHE A 623 -26.89 -7.61 -0.33
CA PHE A 623 -27.28 -7.54 1.07
C PHE A 623 -26.24 -6.76 1.87
N SER A 624 -26.19 -5.45 1.66
CA SER A 624 -25.14 -4.57 2.17
C SER A 624 -25.64 -3.58 3.23
N ALA A 625 -24.71 -2.89 3.90
CA ALA A 625 -24.99 -1.78 4.80
C ALA A 625 -25.75 -0.64 4.10
N SER A 626 -25.39 -0.38 2.85
CA SER A 626 -25.97 0.62 1.98
C SER A 626 -27.48 0.41 1.74
N ASN A 627 -27.88 -0.82 1.42
CA ASN A 627 -29.29 -1.17 1.25
C ASN A 627 -30.02 -1.22 2.61
N GLY A 628 -29.32 -1.59 3.68
CA GLY A 628 -29.85 -1.51 5.04
C GLY A 628 -30.24 -0.09 5.44
N LEU A 629 -29.39 0.91 5.17
CA LEU A 629 -29.70 2.32 5.42
C LEU A 629 -30.95 2.78 4.65
N MET A 630 -31.01 2.47 3.35
CA MET A 630 -32.19 2.78 2.53
C MET A 630 -33.46 2.12 3.09
N ALA A 631 -33.39 0.86 3.51
CA ALA A 631 -34.52 0.15 4.11
C ALA A 631 -34.97 0.76 5.45
N VAL A 632 -34.04 1.19 6.30
CA VAL A 632 -34.35 1.91 7.55
C VAL A 632 -35.06 3.22 7.25
N SER A 633 -34.60 3.95 6.24
CA SER A 633 -35.23 5.20 5.81
C SER A 633 -36.63 4.99 5.25
N MET A 634 -36.81 3.97 4.41
CA MET A 634 -38.14 3.64 3.88
C MET A 634 -39.08 3.14 4.98
N GLU A 635 -38.57 2.38 5.95
CA GLU A 635 -39.36 2.03 7.13
C GLU A 635 -39.80 3.28 7.87
N LEU A 636 -38.89 4.23 8.10
CA LEU A 636 -39.22 5.45 8.81
C LEU A 636 -40.27 6.24 8.02
N ALA A 637 -40.07 6.42 6.71
CA ALA A 637 -41.05 7.05 5.83
C ALA A 637 -42.41 6.37 5.97
N HIS A 638 -42.49 5.03 5.91
CA HIS A 638 -43.73 4.29 6.10
C HIS A 638 -44.36 4.52 7.49
N ARG A 639 -43.54 4.54 8.55
CA ARG A 639 -44.03 4.78 9.92
C ARG A 639 -44.65 6.16 10.08
N LEU A 640 -44.12 7.15 9.36
CA LEU A 640 -44.54 8.54 9.39
C LEU A 640 -45.73 8.80 8.46
N SER A 641 -45.71 8.29 7.22
CA SER A 641 -46.67 8.57 6.15
C SER A 641 -47.82 7.54 6.07
N LYS A 642 -47.59 6.30 6.51
CA LYS A 642 -48.44 5.12 6.29
C LYS A 642 -48.66 4.74 4.82
N ASP A 643 -47.89 5.29 3.89
CA ASP A 643 -48.01 5.01 2.47
C ASP A 643 -47.51 3.59 2.14
N ARG A 644 -48.31 2.83 1.40
CA ARG A 644 -48.01 1.43 1.04
C ARG A 644 -46.81 1.29 0.09
N ARG A 645 -46.46 2.34 -0.66
CA ARG A 645 -45.28 2.31 -1.54
C ARG A 645 -44.00 2.10 -0.74
N ASP A 646 -43.90 2.71 0.45
CA ASP A 646 -42.71 2.61 1.31
C ASP A 646 -42.44 1.19 1.79
N ILE A 647 -43.51 0.45 2.11
CA ILE A 647 -43.39 -0.90 2.66
C ILE A 647 -43.22 -1.96 1.57
N ASN A 648 -43.78 -1.73 0.37
CA ASN A 648 -43.71 -2.69 -0.74
C ASN A 648 -42.28 -2.94 -1.23
N GLY A 649 -41.46 -1.89 -1.34
CA GLY A 649 -40.04 -2.04 -1.70
C GLY A 649 -39.27 -2.88 -0.70
N ILE A 650 -39.46 -2.59 0.59
CA ILE A 650 -38.83 -3.30 1.70
C ILE A 650 -39.27 -4.78 1.74
N LEU A 651 -40.56 -5.05 1.58
CA LEU A 651 -41.12 -6.41 1.52
C LEU A 651 -40.53 -7.19 0.35
N THR A 652 -40.46 -6.57 -0.84
CA THR A 652 -39.91 -7.18 -2.05
C THR A 652 -38.43 -7.52 -1.86
N TYR A 653 -37.66 -6.56 -1.38
CA TYR A 653 -36.22 -6.72 -1.13
C TYR A 653 -35.92 -7.84 -0.12
N TYR A 654 -36.56 -7.83 1.05
CA TYR A 654 -36.27 -8.84 2.08
C TYR A 654 -36.87 -10.21 1.78
N THR A 655 -38.03 -10.30 1.12
CA THR A 655 -38.59 -11.59 0.70
C THR A 655 -37.66 -12.28 -0.29
N ARG A 656 -37.13 -11.53 -1.26
CA ARG A 656 -36.13 -12.02 -2.22
C ARG A 656 -34.85 -12.49 -1.53
N TRP A 657 -34.34 -11.70 -0.58
CA TRP A 657 -33.15 -12.05 0.17
C TRP A 657 -33.32 -13.34 1.00
N ILE A 658 -34.48 -13.52 1.64
CA ILE A 658 -34.81 -14.75 2.38
C ILE A 658 -34.92 -15.95 1.42
N GLN A 659 -35.61 -15.79 0.28
CA GLN A 659 -35.80 -16.83 -0.72
C GLN A 659 -34.48 -17.34 -1.29
N TYR A 660 -33.53 -16.44 -1.57
CA TYR A 660 -32.20 -16.82 -2.06
C TYR A 660 -31.22 -17.28 -0.97
N ASN A 661 -31.66 -17.34 0.29
CA ASN A 661 -30.86 -17.79 1.43
C ASN A 661 -29.46 -17.14 1.49
N VAL A 662 -29.38 -15.85 1.21
CA VAL A 662 -28.11 -15.14 1.10
C VAL A 662 -27.31 -15.24 2.42
N PRO A 663 -25.99 -15.51 2.38
CA PRO A 663 -25.18 -15.75 3.57
C PRO A 663 -24.86 -14.46 4.34
N ILE A 664 -24.81 -14.56 5.68
CA ILE A 664 -24.41 -13.47 6.57
C ILE A 664 -22.94 -13.65 6.92
N GLN A 665 -22.09 -12.78 6.38
CA GLN A 665 -20.64 -12.96 6.45
C GLN A 665 -19.92 -11.79 7.11
N LYS A 666 -20.48 -10.58 7.13
CA LYS A 666 -19.82 -9.37 7.63
C LYS A 666 -20.77 -8.47 8.45
N PRO A 667 -20.26 -7.66 9.38
CA PRO A 667 -21.07 -6.74 10.19
C PRO A 667 -21.95 -5.77 9.37
N ASP A 668 -21.57 -5.42 8.14
CA ASP A 668 -22.39 -4.60 7.22
C ASP A 668 -23.81 -5.12 7.01
N HIS A 669 -23.99 -6.44 7.13
CA HIS A 669 -25.26 -7.11 6.90
C HIS A 669 -26.25 -6.88 8.06
N VAL A 670 -25.75 -6.49 9.25
CA VAL A 670 -26.50 -6.47 10.50
C VAL A 670 -27.58 -5.41 10.54
N LEU A 671 -27.34 -4.24 9.95
CA LEU A 671 -28.30 -3.13 9.94
C LEU A 671 -29.64 -3.52 9.32
N ASN A 672 -29.62 -4.42 8.32
CA ASN A 672 -30.83 -4.97 7.70
C ASN A 672 -31.75 -5.68 8.71
N GLY A 673 -31.20 -6.22 9.79
CA GLY A 673 -31.96 -6.81 10.89
C GLY A 673 -32.90 -5.81 11.56
N TYR A 674 -32.55 -4.52 11.57
CA TYR A 674 -33.37 -3.47 12.19
C TYR A 674 -34.74 -3.39 11.50
N THR A 675 -34.76 -3.34 10.17
CA THR A 675 -36.00 -3.28 9.39
C THR A 675 -36.69 -4.63 9.24
N LEU A 676 -35.95 -5.74 9.25
CA LEU A 676 -36.56 -7.07 9.33
C LEU A 676 -37.41 -7.24 10.61
N ILE A 677 -36.98 -6.66 11.75
CA ILE A 677 -37.79 -6.65 12.98
C ILE A 677 -39.12 -5.92 12.73
N TYR A 678 -39.09 -4.80 12.02
CA TYR A 678 -40.30 -4.08 11.66
C TYR A 678 -41.26 -4.91 10.82
N LEU A 679 -40.74 -5.57 9.77
CA LEU A 679 -41.53 -6.47 8.93
C LEU A 679 -42.13 -7.63 9.73
N HIS A 680 -41.38 -8.22 10.65
CA HIS A 680 -41.89 -9.27 11.52
C HIS A 680 -43.04 -8.74 12.40
N GLN A 681 -42.90 -7.55 12.99
CA GLN A 681 -43.98 -6.95 13.79
C GLN A 681 -45.24 -6.67 12.97
N LEU A 682 -45.09 -6.22 11.72
CA LEU A 682 -46.22 -5.91 10.85
C LEU A 682 -46.92 -7.17 10.30
N THR A 683 -46.15 -8.15 9.86
CA THR A 683 -46.66 -9.31 9.12
C THR A 683 -46.91 -10.53 10.01
N GLN A 684 -46.26 -10.60 11.17
CA GLN A 684 -46.21 -11.79 12.04
C GLN A 684 -45.70 -13.07 11.33
N ASP A 685 -45.03 -12.92 10.18
CA ASP A 685 -44.53 -14.04 9.38
C ASP A 685 -43.20 -14.56 9.94
N ARG A 686 -43.17 -15.86 10.23
CA ARG A 686 -42.01 -16.57 10.81
C ARG A 686 -40.76 -16.48 9.94
N LYS A 687 -40.88 -16.26 8.63
CA LYS A 687 -39.71 -16.12 7.73
C LYS A 687 -38.83 -14.94 8.11
N TYR A 688 -39.43 -13.82 8.55
CA TYR A 688 -38.68 -12.65 8.99
C TYR A 688 -38.02 -12.90 10.35
N LYS A 689 -38.70 -13.59 11.27
CA LYS A 689 -38.11 -14.01 12.54
C LYS A 689 -36.90 -14.92 12.33
N TYR A 690 -37.02 -15.94 11.48
CA TYR A 690 -35.91 -16.83 11.11
C TYR A 690 -34.71 -16.04 10.58
N ALA A 691 -34.96 -15.05 9.73
CA ALA A 691 -33.90 -14.22 9.19
C ALA A 691 -33.23 -13.31 10.22
N ILE A 692 -34.00 -12.73 11.15
CA ILE A 692 -33.49 -11.94 12.28
C ILE A 692 -32.59 -12.82 13.16
N ASP A 693 -33.00 -14.05 13.43
CA ASP A 693 -32.25 -14.99 14.27
C ASP A 693 -30.93 -15.39 13.61
N ARG A 694 -30.90 -15.53 12.27
CA ARG A 694 -29.63 -15.72 11.54
C ARG A 694 -28.65 -14.55 11.77
N ILE A 695 -29.14 -13.30 11.77
CA ILE A 695 -28.31 -12.10 12.05
C ILE A 695 -27.85 -12.10 13.51
N ARG A 696 -28.75 -12.43 14.45
CA ARG A 696 -28.44 -12.48 15.87
C ARG A 696 -27.39 -13.55 16.20
N ASN A 697 -27.53 -14.74 15.62
CA ASN A 697 -26.57 -15.85 15.76
C ASN A 697 -25.21 -15.49 15.17
N PHE A 698 -25.19 -14.80 14.03
CA PHE A 698 -23.96 -14.29 13.44
C PHE A 698 -23.20 -13.37 14.42
N LEU A 699 -23.88 -12.38 15.04
CA LEU A 699 -23.26 -11.49 16.04
C LEU A 699 -22.78 -12.22 17.29
N GLU A 700 -23.44 -13.31 17.66
CA GLU A 700 -23.02 -14.15 18.78
C GLU A 700 -21.65 -14.78 18.51
N LEU A 701 -21.47 -15.31 17.31
CA LEU A 701 -20.23 -15.92 16.82
C LEU A 701 -19.17 -14.90 16.40
N GLN A 702 -19.55 -13.63 16.19
CA GLN A 702 -18.61 -12.59 15.78
C GLN A 702 -17.56 -12.34 16.87
N PRO A 703 -16.25 -12.35 16.52
CA PRO A 703 -15.18 -12.01 17.43
C PRO A 703 -15.35 -10.61 18.04
N LYS A 704 -15.06 -10.51 19.34
CA LYS A 704 -15.13 -9.28 20.13
C LYS A 704 -13.80 -9.05 20.84
N ASP A 705 -13.51 -7.80 21.15
CA ASP A 705 -12.42 -7.47 22.07
C ASP A 705 -12.75 -7.88 23.52
N LYS A 706 -11.76 -7.75 24.39
CA LYS A 706 -11.89 -8.04 25.83
C LYS A 706 -12.96 -7.22 26.55
N ASN A 707 -13.42 -6.11 25.97
CA ASN A 707 -14.44 -5.23 26.53
C ASN A 707 -15.81 -5.41 25.85
N GLY A 708 -15.94 -6.34 24.91
CA GLY A 708 -17.20 -6.66 24.23
C GLY A 708 -17.46 -5.92 22.92
N SER A 709 -16.48 -5.23 22.34
CA SER A 709 -16.62 -4.52 21.06
C SER A 709 -16.36 -5.42 19.85
N PHE A 710 -17.22 -5.35 18.84
CA PHE A 710 -17.11 -6.19 17.64
C PHE A 710 -15.92 -5.82 16.74
N TYR A 711 -15.19 -6.83 16.27
CA TYR A 711 -14.23 -6.64 15.19
C TYR A 711 -14.98 -6.50 13.86
N TYR A 712 -14.54 -5.56 13.04
CA TYR A 712 -15.31 -5.19 11.84
C TYR A 712 -14.88 -5.96 10.58
N ARG A 713 -13.57 -6.14 10.35
CA ARG A 713 -13.04 -6.75 9.13
C ARG A 713 -12.14 -7.95 9.40
N PHE A 714 -12.26 -8.99 8.57
CA PHE A 714 -11.44 -10.19 8.68
C PHE A 714 -9.97 -9.97 8.29
N ASP A 715 -9.70 -9.09 7.33
CA ASP A 715 -8.34 -8.77 6.87
C ASP A 715 -7.57 -7.88 7.85
N ARG A 716 -8.27 -7.27 8.82
CA ARG A 716 -7.73 -6.44 9.89
C ARG A 716 -8.30 -6.87 11.25
N PRO A 717 -7.85 -8.01 11.79
CA PRO A 717 -8.32 -8.49 13.07
C PRO A 717 -7.97 -7.48 14.18
N HIS A 718 -8.86 -7.34 15.15
CA HIS A 718 -8.75 -6.46 16.32
C HIS A 718 -9.02 -4.96 16.10
N ASP A 719 -9.31 -4.53 14.87
CA ASP A 719 -9.71 -3.16 14.57
C ASP A 719 -11.22 -2.98 14.76
N ILE A 720 -11.61 -1.96 15.53
CA ILE A 720 -12.99 -1.54 15.77
C ILE A 720 -13.24 -0.24 15.01
N TYR A 721 -14.23 -0.27 14.12
CA TYR A 721 -14.55 0.82 13.21
C TYR A 721 -15.75 1.60 13.71
N ILE A 722 -15.77 2.92 13.55
CA ILE A 722 -16.89 3.77 13.99
C ILE A 722 -18.21 3.38 13.32
N GLU A 723 -18.16 2.88 12.08
CA GLU A 723 -19.32 2.40 11.34
C GLU A 723 -20.04 1.25 12.08
N SER A 724 -19.31 0.45 12.85
CA SER A 724 -19.92 -0.65 13.62
C SER A 724 -20.95 -0.15 14.65
N ILE A 725 -20.81 1.07 15.16
CA ILE A 725 -21.81 1.69 16.04
C ILE A 725 -23.13 1.90 15.29
N GLY A 726 -23.08 2.48 14.10
CA GLY A 726 -24.26 2.74 13.27
C GLY A 726 -24.89 1.47 12.69
N LEU A 727 -24.09 0.44 12.44
CA LEU A 727 -24.55 -0.80 11.80
C LEU A 727 -25.11 -1.82 12.80
N VAL A 728 -24.53 -1.93 13.99
CA VAL A 728 -24.80 -3.03 14.93
C VAL A 728 -25.67 -2.59 16.11
N CYS A 729 -25.39 -1.43 16.71
CA CYS A 729 -26.05 -1.01 17.95
C CYS A 729 -27.56 -0.77 17.80
N PRO A 730 -28.06 -0.11 16.73
CA PRO A 730 -29.50 0.07 16.54
C PRO A 730 -30.26 -1.26 16.47
N PHE A 731 -29.72 -2.23 15.71
CA PHE A 731 -30.30 -3.56 15.60
C PHE A 731 -30.37 -4.27 16.95
N LEU A 732 -29.27 -4.29 17.70
CA LEU A 732 -29.22 -4.96 19.00
C LEU A 732 -30.16 -4.33 20.03
N CYS A 733 -30.26 -3.00 20.09
CA CYS A 733 -31.20 -2.32 20.99
C CYS A 733 -32.66 -2.62 20.62
N ARG A 734 -33.00 -2.58 19.33
CA ARG A 734 -34.34 -2.92 18.87
C ARG A 734 -34.67 -4.39 19.11
N TYR A 735 -33.73 -5.29 18.84
CA TYR A 735 -33.87 -6.72 19.10
C TYR A 735 -34.11 -6.97 20.58
N GLY A 736 -33.31 -6.36 21.46
CA GLY A 736 -33.44 -6.48 22.90
C GLY A 736 -34.79 -6.00 23.42
N ARG A 737 -35.29 -4.86 22.92
CA ARG A 737 -36.63 -4.35 23.28
C ARG A 737 -37.76 -5.26 22.82
N ILE A 738 -37.74 -5.69 21.55
CA ILE A 738 -38.85 -6.45 20.95
C ILE A 738 -38.90 -7.89 21.45
N TYR A 739 -37.74 -8.55 21.60
CA TYR A 739 -37.65 -9.95 22.02
C TYR A 739 -37.25 -10.13 23.48
N LYS A 740 -37.22 -9.04 24.27
CA LYS A 740 -36.88 -9.03 25.70
C LYS A 740 -35.48 -9.63 25.99
N ASP A 741 -34.52 -9.40 25.10
CA ASP A 741 -33.11 -9.81 25.25
C ASP A 741 -32.28 -8.63 25.80
N ASN A 742 -32.23 -8.53 27.14
CA ASN A 742 -31.43 -7.49 27.81
C ASN A 742 -29.92 -7.63 27.52
N ALA A 743 -29.43 -8.84 27.21
CA ALA A 743 -28.02 -9.04 26.87
C ALA A 743 -27.67 -8.36 25.53
N ALA A 744 -28.59 -8.37 24.57
CA ALA A 744 -28.43 -7.63 23.31
C ALA A 744 -28.31 -6.12 23.55
N THR A 745 -29.20 -5.54 24.35
CA THR A 745 -29.15 -4.10 24.70
C THR A 745 -27.87 -3.73 25.45
N ASN A 746 -27.47 -4.55 26.43
CA ASN A 746 -26.22 -4.36 27.17
C ASN A 746 -24.99 -4.42 26.26
N LEU A 747 -24.98 -5.33 25.28
CA LEU A 747 -23.90 -5.47 24.32
C LEU A 747 -23.78 -4.22 23.43
N ALA A 748 -24.91 -3.68 22.95
CA ALA A 748 -24.93 -2.43 22.20
C ALA A 748 -24.43 -1.24 23.03
N ALA A 749 -24.92 -1.11 24.27
CA ALA A 749 -24.51 -0.06 25.19
C ALA A 749 -23.00 -0.13 25.47
N ASN A 750 -22.47 -1.32 25.78
CA ASN A 750 -21.04 -1.53 25.99
C ASN A 750 -20.22 -1.17 24.75
N HIS A 751 -20.68 -1.53 23.56
CA HIS A 751 -19.98 -1.20 22.32
C HIS A 751 -19.88 0.32 22.10
N MET A 752 -20.97 1.06 22.31
CA MET A 752 -20.98 2.53 22.25
C MET A 752 -20.07 3.15 23.31
N MET A 753 -20.17 2.69 24.56
CA MET A 753 -19.33 3.17 25.68
C MET A 753 -17.84 2.94 25.42
N ASN A 754 -17.48 1.78 24.88
CA ASN A 754 -16.10 1.48 24.52
C ASN A 754 -15.60 2.39 23.40
N PHE A 755 -16.42 2.64 22.37
CA PHE A 755 -16.02 3.54 21.29
C PHE A 755 -15.85 4.98 21.78
N LEU A 756 -16.74 5.46 22.66
CA LEU A 756 -16.58 6.75 23.35
C LEU A 756 -15.26 6.82 24.14
N ARG A 757 -14.94 5.75 24.87
CA ARG A 757 -13.75 5.72 25.73
C ARG A 757 -12.44 5.61 24.95
N PHE A 758 -12.41 4.81 23.89
CA PHE A 758 -11.17 4.44 23.21
C PHE A 758 -11.03 5.06 21.83
N GLY A 759 -12.12 5.43 21.16
CA GLY A 759 -12.15 5.97 19.81
C GLY A 759 -12.21 7.49 19.71
N PHE A 760 -12.56 8.20 20.79
CA PHE A 760 -12.65 9.68 20.77
C PHE A 760 -11.36 10.35 21.15
N ASP A 761 -11.06 11.47 20.50
CA ASP A 761 -9.99 12.37 20.87
C ASP A 761 -10.38 13.22 22.10
N GLU A 762 -9.48 13.31 23.09
CA GLU A 762 -9.76 14.00 24.35
C GLU A 762 -9.72 15.53 24.20
N ALA A 763 -8.94 16.05 23.25
CA ALA A 763 -8.76 17.50 23.07
C ALA A 763 -9.84 18.11 22.19
N THR A 764 -10.21 17.43 21.10
CA THR A 764 -11.18 17.93 20.12
C THR A 764 -12.60 17.43 20.36
N HIS A 765 -12.78 16.37 21.16
CA HIS A 765 -14.04 15.63 21.32
C HIS A 765 -14.60 15.07 20.00
N LEU A 766 -13.74 14.89 18.99
CA LEU A 766 -14.09 14.25 17.73
C LEU A 766 -13.58 12.80 17.71
N PRO A 767 -14.30 11.87 17.09
CA PRO A 767 -13.84 10.50 16.95
C PRO A 767 -12.76 10.37 15.89
N TYR A 768 -11.85 9.44 16.14
CA TYR A 768 -11.07 8.79 15.09
C TYR A 768 -11.97 7.82 14.31
N HIS A 769 -11.56 7.46 13.10
CA HIS A 769 -12.28 6.45 12.30
C HIS A 769 -12.44 5.11 13.04
N GLY A 770 -11.51 4.75 13.91
CA GLY A 770 -11.60 3.56 14.73
C GLY A 770 -10.58 3.54 15.85
N PHE A 771 -10.49 2.41 16.54
CA PHE A 771 -9.42 2.14 17.49
C PHE A 771 -9.05 0.65 17.47
N ASN A 772 -7.86 0.35 17.94
CA ASN A 772 -7.41 -1.01 18.19
C ASN A 772 -7.02 -1.12 19.67
N LEU A 773 -7.88 -1.78 20.45
CA LEU A 773 -7.71 -1.89 21.89
C LEU A 773 -6.47 -2.71 22.30
N GLU A 774 -6.11 -3.71 21.49
CA GLU A 774 -4.94 -4.56 21.78
C GLU A 774 -3.63 -3.79 21.60
N LYS A 775 -3.59 -2.87 20.63
CA LYS A 775 -2.46 -1.99 20.39
C LYS A 775 -2.50 -0.72 21.23
N GLY A 776 -3.65 -0.38 21.84
CA GLY A 776 -3.84 0.85 22.60
C GLY A 776 -3.76 2.11 21.73
N ILE A 777 -4.11 2.00 20.44
CA ILE A 777 -4.02 3.11 19.47
C ILE A 777 -5.40 3.48 18.92
N LYS A 778 -5.57 4.75 18.62
CA LYS A 778 -6.67 5.27 17.79
C LYS A 778 -6.26 5.19 16.31
N CYS A 779 -7.21 4.94 15.41
CA CYS A 779 -6.93 4.58 14.03
C CYS A 779 -7.70 5.46 13.04
N GLY A 780 -7.05 5.83 11.94
CA GLY A 780 -7.62 6.70 10.90
C GLY A 780 -7.59 8.18 11.28
N ILE A 781 -8.23 9.02 10.45
CA ILE A 781 -8.26 10.47 10.68
C ILE A 781 -9.25 10.82 11.80
N ILE A 782 -8.95 11.90 12.53
CA ILE A 782 -9.87 12.52 13.48
C ILE A 782 -10.87 13.37 12.69
N GLY A 783 -12.13 13.31 13.09
CA GLY A 783 -13.15 14.19 12.53
C GLY A 783 -13.60 13.80 11.12
N TRP A 784 -13.48 12.52 10.74
CA TRP A 784 -14.05 12.04 9.48
C TRP A 784 -15.57 12.24 9.49
N GLY A 785 -16.09 13.08 8.60
CA GLY A 785 -17.48 13.57 8.61
C GLY A 785 -18.50 12.43 8.61
N ARG A 786 -18.36 11.47 7.69
CA ARG A 786 -19.28 10.33 7.61
C ARG A 786 -19.09 9.38 8.79
N GLY A 787 -17.88 9.29 9.33
CA GLY A 787 -17.62 8.52 10.55
C GLY A 787 -18.45 9.04 11.73
N ILE A 788 -18.46 10.36 11.91
CA ILE A 788 -19.31 11.03 12.91
C ILE A 788 -20.78 10.84 12.59
N GLY A 789 -21.16 10.94 11.31
CA GLY A 789 -22.51 10.63 10.85
C GLY A 789 -22.98 9.23 11.28
N TRP A 790 -22.17 8.20 11.05
CA TRP A 790 -22.46 6.83 11.49
C TRP A 790 -22.59 6.70 13.01
N PHE A 791 -21.74 7.41 13.76
CA PHE A 791 -21.78 7.39 15.21
C PHE A 791 -23.06 8.05 15.75
N LEU A 792 -23.40 9.25 15.27
CA LEU A 792 -24.59 9.99 15.68
C LEU A 792 -25.88 9.27 15.27
N PHE A 793 -25.93 8.75 14.03
CA PHE A 793 -27.03 7.91 13.54
C PHE A 793 -27.21 6.66 14.44
N GLY A 794 -26.11 5.96 14.72
CA GLY A 794 -26.13 4.78 15.57
C GLY A 794 -26.60 5.07 16.99
N LEU A 795 -26.15 6.18 17.56
CA LEU A 795 -26.49 6.59 18.92
C LEU A 795 -27.96 7.00 19.04
N VAL A 796 -28.47 7.84 18.14
CA VAL A 796 -29.87 8.32 18.19
C VAL A 796 -30.87 7.18 17.94
N GLU A 797 -30.59 6.29 16.98
CA GLU A 797 -31.48 5.14 16.72
C GLU A 797 -31.41 4.11 17.85
N SER A 798 -30.24 3.89 18.45
CA SER A 798 -30.10 3.02 19.62
C SER A 798 -30.86 3.57 20.83
N LEU A 799 -30.71 4.86 21.14
CA LEU A 799 -31.42 5.54 22.23
C LEU A 799 -32.94 5.47 22.04
N SER A 800 -33.43 5.62 20.80
CA SER A 800 -34.86 5.50 20.49
C SER A 800 -35.47 4.12 20.81
N GLN A 801 -34.63 3.09 20.97
CA GLN A 801 -35.03 1.71 21.25
C GLN A 801 -34.59 1.22 22.64
N MET A 802 -33.79 2.00 23.37
CA MET A 802 -33.29 1.62 24.69
C MET A 802 -34.30 1.96 25.78
N ASN A 803 -34.37 1.17 26.85
CA ASN A 803 -35.16 1.52 28.02
C ASN A 803 -34.51 2.72 28.73
N THR A 804 -35.31 3.72 29.09
CA THR A 804 -34.87 4.91 29.83
C THR A 804 -34.26 4.58 31.20
N GLU A 805 -34.63 3.44 31.80
CA GLU A 805 -34.07 2.95 33.07
C GLU A 805 -32.73 2.21 32.90
N HIS A 806 -32.25 2.03 31.67
CA HIS A 806 -30.99 1.35 31.43
C HIS A 806 -29.82 2.16 32.01
N THR A 807 -28.88 1.51 32.68
CA THR A 807 -27.78 2.16 33.44
C THR A 807 -26.96 3.17 32.64
N ASN A 808 -26.76 2.91 31.34
CA ASN A 808 -26.02 3.80 30.44
C ASN A 808 -26.88 4.82 29.68
N TYR A 809 -28.22 4.81 29.83
CA TYR A 809 -29.14 5.65 29.02
C TYR A 809 -28.83 7.14 29.19
N ASP A 810 -28.85 7.65 30.41
CA ASP A 810 -28.61 9.06 30.71
C ASP A 810 -27.23 9.54 30.26
N PHE A 811 -26.21 8.68 30.42
CA PHE A 811 -24.87 8.99 29.98
C PHE A 811 -24.82 9.13 28.44
N LEU A 812 -25.39 8.16 27.73
CA LEU A 812 -25.43 8.18 26.26
C LEU A 812 -26.26 9.35 25.71
N CYS A 813 -27.35 9.74 26.37
CA CYS A 813 -28.13 10.94 26.04
C CYS A 813 -27.28 12.22 26.18
N LYS A 814 -26.59 12.39 27.31
CA LYS A 814 -25.68 13.52 27.54
C LYS A 814 -24.55 13.55 26.52
N THR A 815 -23.97 12.40 26.21
CA THR A 815 -22.90 12.29 25.22
C THR A 815 -23.39 12.57 23.81
N PHE A 816 -24.60 12.14 23.44
CA PHE A 816 -25.21 12.51 22.16
C PHE A 816 -25.29 14.04 22.01
N HIS A 817 -25.80 14.73 23.04
CA HIS A 817 -25.86 16.19 23.06
C HIS A 817 -24.47 16.84 22.90
N GLN A 818 -23.47 16.38 23.66
CA GLN A 818 -22.10 16.92 23.59
C GLN A 818 -21.43 16.73 22.23
N ILE A 819 -21.65 15.59 21.58
CA ILE A 819 -21.07 15.31 20.26
C ILE A 819 -21.79 16.13 19.20
N VAL A 820 -23.11 16.31 19.30
CA VAL A 820 -23.86 17.23 18.43
C VAL A 820 -23.30 18.64 18.58
N ASP A 821 -23.16 19.16 19.80
CA ASP A 821 -22.59 20.49 20.06
C ASP A 821 -21.18 20.67 19.46
N THR A 822 -20.37 19.61 19.51
CA THR A 822 -19.03 19.64 18.92
C THR A 822 -19.09 19.60 17.39
N THR A 823 -19.98 18.80 16.82
CA THR A 823 -20.12 18.57 15.39
C THR A 823 -20.65 19.81 14.66
N ILE A 824 -21.70 20.44 15.17
CA ILE A 824 -22.37 21.58 14.51
C ILE A 824 -21.47 22.81 14.35
N LYS A 825 -20.36 22.88 15.11
CA LYS A 825 -19.33 23.93 14.95
C LYS A 825 -18.66 23.90 13.58
N TYR A 826 -18.73 22.77 12.88
CA TYR A 826 -18.10 22.56 11.58
C TYR A 826 -19.10 22.59 10.41
N GLN A 827 -20.36 22.95 10.66
CA GLN A 827 -21.31 23.19 9.56
C GLN A 827 -20.88 24.46 8.81
N LEU A 828 -20.81 24.38 7.49
CA LEU A 828 -20.51 25.52 6.63
C LEU A 828 -21.73 26.46 6.55
N GLU A 829 -21.51 27.72 6.18
CA GLU A 829 -22.59 28.69 5.95
C GLU A 829 -23.58 28.21 4.86
N SER A 830 -23.09 27.44 3.90
CA SER A 830 -23.88 26.79 2.86
C SER A 830 -24.74 25.61 3.38
N GLY A 831 -24.65 25.26 4.66
CA GLY A 831 -25.40 24.19 5.31
C GLY A 831 -24.74 22.81 5.23
N TYR A 832 -23.73 22.63 4.38
CA TYR A 832 -23.00 21.37 4.22
C TYR A 832 -22.04 21.07 5.38
N PHE A 833 -21.72 19.79 5.53
CA PHE A 833 -20.53 19.32 6.24
C PHE A 833 -19.50 18.80 5.23
N THR A 834 -18.21 19.03 5.50
CA THR A 834 -17.12 18.50 4.69
C THR A 834 -16.80 17.06 5.05
N TRP A 835 -16.09 16.37 4.15
CA TRP A 835 -15.69 14.97 4.34
C TRP A 835 -14.82 14.75 5.60
N GLN A 836 -14.08 15.78 6.04
CA GLN A 836 -13.38 15.83 7.32
C GLN A 836 -13.73 17.16 7.99
N LEU A 837 -14.45 17.11 9.11
CA LEU A 837 -15.06 18.29 9.74
C LEU A 837 -14.06 19.41 10.04
N THR A 838 -12.85 19.05 10.47
CA THR A 838 -11.80 20.03 10.81
C THR A 838 -11.15 20.68 9.58
N ALA A 839 -11.39 20.16 8.38
CA ALA A 839 -10.92 20.70 7.11
C ALA A 839 -12.11 21.36 6.39
N SER A 840 -12.50 22.54 6.84
CA SER A 840 -13.64 23.31 6.31
C SER A 840 -13.46 23.74 4.85
N GLU A 841 -12.21 23.81 4.38
CA GLU A 841 -11.82 24.07 3.00
C GLU A 841 -11.89 22.83 2.10
N GLY A 842 -12.11 21.65 2.69
CA GLY A 842 -12.22 20.40 1.96
C GLY A 842 -13.55 20.26 1.21
N PRO A 843 -13.66 19.27 0.30
CA PRO A 843 -14.90 18.99 -0.39
C PRO A 843 -16.05 18.67 0.58
N VAL A 844 -17.23 19.20 0.25
CA VAL A 844 -18.48 18.85 0.93
C VAL A 844 -18.77 17.36 0.75
N ASP A 845 -19.41 16.76 1.74
CA ASP A 845 -19.87 15.37 1.66
C ASP A 845 -21.34 15.31 2.07
N THR A 846 -22.20 15.04 1.09
CA THR A 846 -23.64 14.95 1.34
C THR A 846 -24.02 13.74 2.18
N SER A 847 -23.19 12.69 2.26
CA SER A 847 -23.46 11.60 3.20
C SER A 847 -23.20 11.98 4.65
N SER A 848 -22.13 12.74 4.91
CA SER A 848 -21.89 13.38 6.20
C SER A 848 -23.04 14.32 6.56
N THR A 849 -23.42 15.19 5.63
CA THR A 849 -24.49 16.17 5.80
C THR A 849 -25.83 15.49 6.10
N ALA A 850 -26.23 14.51 5.30
CA ALA A 850 -27.47 13.77 5.48
C ALA A 850 -27.53 13.03 6.82
N MET A 851 -26.47 12.30 7.20
CA MET A 851 -26.45 11.54 8.46
C MET A 851 -26.48 12.44 9.70
N ILE A 852 -25.69 13.52 9.69
CA ILE A 852 -25.61 14.45 10.83
C ILE A 852 -26.93 15.22 10.97
N SER A 853 -27.46 15.79 9.88
CA SER A 853 -28.73 16.53 9.90
C SER A 853 -29.91 15.62 10.26
N TYR A 854 -29.95 14.39 9.76
CA TYR A 854 -30.91 13.38 10.19
C TYR A 854 -30.83 13.14 11.69
N ALA A 855 -29.63 12.86 12.22
CA ALA A 855 -29.46 12.54 13.63
C ALA A 855 -29.87 13.72 14.54
N VAL A 856 -29.53 14.94 14.15
CA VAL A 856 -29.96 16.16 14.85
C VAL A 856 -31.48 16.28 14.87
N ARG A 857 -32.15 16.19 13.69
CA ARG A 857 -33.62 16.30 13.61
C ARG A 857 -34.31 15.21 14.43
N ARG A 858 -33.81 13.97 14.30
CA ARG A 858 -34.28 12.80 15.03
C ARG A 858 -34.11 12.99 16.55
N GLY A 859 -33.00 13.57 16.98
CA GLY A 859 -32.73 13.92 18.36
C GLY A 859 -33.75 14.90 18.93
N VAL A 860 -34.10 15.96 18.18
CA VAL A 860 -35.16 16.90 18.58
C VAL A 860 -36.51 16.20 18.67
N MET A 861 -36.86 15.39 17.66
CA MET A 861 -38.12 14.64 17.61
C MET A 861 -38.29 13.64 18.76
N LEU A 862 -37.18 13.14 19.32
CA LEU A 862 -37.16 12.24 20.49
C LEU A 862 -37.04 12.98 21.83
N GLY A 863 -36.97 14.32 21.82
CA GLY A 863 -36.75 15.14 23.03
C GLY A 863 -35.34 15.04 23.61
N LEU A 864 -34.36 14.54 22.85
CA LEU A 864 -32.95 14.47 23.24
C LEU A 864 -32.20 15.80 23.03
N LEU A 865 -32.72 16.64 22.13
CA LEU A 865 -32.25 17.99 21.82
C LEU A 865 -33.44 18.94 21.85
N ASP A 866 -33.21 20.22 22.14
CA ASP A 866 -34.26 21.23 22.08
C ASP A 866 -34.49 21.77 20.65
N ASN A 867 -35.56 22.54 20.47
CA ASN A 867 -35.94 23.07 19.17
C ASN A 867 -34.92 24.05 18.55
N THR A 868 -33.93 24.54 19.31
CA THR A 868 -32.89 25.44 18.75
C THR A 868 -31.98 24.74 17.76
N TYR A 869 -31.87 23.40 17.84
CA TYR A 869 -31.09 22.59 16.90
C TYR A 869 -31.81 22.35 15.55
N LEU A 870 -33.09 22.72 15.44
CA LEU A 870 -33.84 22.57 14.18
C LEU A 870 -33.23 23.41 13.05
N SER A 871 -32.65 24.57 13.35
CA SER A 871 -32.01 25.44 12.34
C SER A 871 -30.80 24.76 11.68
N VAL A 872 -29.96 24.06 12.47
CA VAL A 872 -28.83 23.26 11.97
C VAL A 872 -29.32 22.19 11.00
N SER A 873 -30.39 21.48 11.38
CA SER A 873 -30.99 20.46 10.53
C SER A 873 -31.63 21.05 9.27
N ASN A 874 -32.28 22.21 9.36
CA ASN A 874 -32.92 22.88 8.22
C ASN A 874 -31.88 23.35 7.21
N LEU A 875 -30.76 23.92 7.66
CA LEU A 875 -29.65 24.32 6.79
C LEU A 875 -29.07 23.11 6.04
N GLY A 876 -28.88 21.99 6.73
CA GLY A 876 -28.45 20.75 6.08
C GLY A 876 -29.48 20.18 5.12
N LEU A 877 -30.78 20.29 5.42
CA LEU A 877 -31.85 19.89 4.51
C LEU A 877 -31.82 20.72 3.21
N ILE A 878 -31.69 22.05 3.32
CA ILE A 878 -31.58 22.95 2.16
C ILE A 878 -30.34 22.62 1.34
N ALA A 879 -29.20 22.37 2.00
CA ALA A 879 -27.98 21.94 1.33
C ALA A 879 -28.21 20.64 0.54
N LEU A 880 -28.89 19.64 1.12
CA LEU A 880 -29.21 18.40 0.43
C LEU A 880 -30.18 18.60 -0.74
N MET A 881 -31.18 19.47 -0.60
CA MET A 881 -32.07 19.83 -1.72
C MET A 881 -31.28 20.41 -2.90
N ASN A 882 -30.28 21.25 -2.62
CA ASN A 882 -29.42 21.82 -3.65
C ASN A 882 -28.46 20.81 -4.31
N SER A 883 -28.22 19.66 -3.67
CA SER A 883 -27.44 18.54 -4.24
C SER A 883 -28.29 17.47 -4.91
N ILE A 884 -29.61 17.61 -5.00
CA ILE A 884 -30.43 16.61 -5.68
C ILE A 884 -30.44 16.89 -7.19
N THR A 885 -29.95 15.93 -7.97
CA THR A 885 -29.99 15.94 -9.43
C THR A 885 -30.66 14.65 -9.90
N ASP A 886 -31.66 14.74 -10.77
CA ASP A 886 -32.43 13.60 -11.28
C ASP A 886 -32.99 12.68 -10.16
N GLY A 887 -33.48 13.27 -9.06
CA GLY A 887 -33.99 12.54 -7.90
C GLY A 887 -32.92 11.81 -7.07
N GLU A 888 -31.63 12.10 -7.25
CA GLU A 888 -30.54 11.48 -6.49
C GLU A 888 -29.67 12.54 -5.80
N VAL A 889 -29.32 12.31 -4.54
CA VAL A 889 -28.37 13.16 -3.81
C VAL A 889 -26.96 12.97 -4.36
N THR A 890 -26.38 14.00 -4.98
CA THR A 890 -25.02 14.01 -5.53
C THR A 890 -23.99 14.37 -4.46
N ASP A 891 -22.71 14.48 -4.84
CA ASP A 891 -21.62 14.94 -3.96
C ASP A 891 -21.45 14.10 -2.68
N SER A 892 -21.85 12.83 -2.75
CA SER A 892 -21.67 11.88 -1.68
C SER A 892 -20.32 11.21 -1.81
N PHE A 893 -19.58 11.14 -0.70
CA PHE A 893 -18.31 10.45 -0.63
C PHE A 893 -18.46 8.92 -0.82
N ASP A 894 -17.57 8.27 -1.58
CA ASP A 894 -17.56 6.80 -1.82
C ASP A 894 -17.21 6.00 -0.55
N GLU A 895 -17.43 4.67 -0.53
CA GLU A 895 -17.13 3.80 0.61
C GLU A 895 -15.64 3.87 1.03
N SER A 896 -15.40 3.94 2.35
CA SER A 896 -14.04 3.98 2.90
C SER A 896 -13.36 2.62 2.75
N MET A 897 -12.16 2.60 2.16
CA MET A 897 -11.48 1.33 1.85
C MET A 897 -10.74 0.75 3.05
N ALA A 898 -10.32 1.56 4.03
CA ALA A 898 -9.88 1.20 5.38
C ALA A 898 -9.42 2.47 6.12
N PHE A 899 -8.88 2.34 7.34
CA PHE A 899 -8.17 3.43 8.00
C PHE A 899 -7.09 4.04 7.08
N GLY A 900 -7.13 5.37 6.91
CA GLY A 900 -6.18 6.11 6.08
C GLY A 900 -6.43 5.99 4.56
N MET A 901 -7.49 5.29 4.13
CA MET A 901 -7.84 5.10 2.73
C MET A 901 -9.23 5.68 2.45
N TYR A 902 -9.24 6.99 2.23
CA TYR A 902 -10.43 7.79 1.95
C TYR A 902 -10.41 8.20 0.47
N PRO A 903 -10.91 7.36 -0.47
CA PRO A 903 -10.96 7.72 -1.88
C PRO A 903 -11.85 8.96 -2.01
N GLN A 904 -11.25 10.13 -2.23
CA GLN A 904 -11.94 11.42 -2.43
C GLN A 904 -12.69 11.41 -3.77
N ASN A 905 -13.65 10.49 -3.90
CA ASN A 905 -14.50 10.25 -5.05
C ASN A 905 -15.93 10.57 -4.60
N TYR A 906 -16.56 11.50 -5.31
CA TYR A 906 -17.87 12.05 -4.96
C TYR A 906 -18.85 11.73 -6.09
N GLY A 907 -20.04 11.26 -5.72
CA GLY A 907 -21.05 10.80 -6.67
C GLY A 907 -22.36 10.50 -5.97
N THR A 908 -23.21 9.68 -6.58
CA THR A 908 -24.50 9.29 -5.99
C THR A 908 -24.36 7.96 -5.25
N TYR A 909 -24.22 7.99 -3.92
CA TYR A 909 -24.04 6.76 -3.13
C TYR A 909 -25.18 6.55 -2.13
N PRO A 910 -25.51 5.27 -1.81
CA PRO A 910 -26.59 4.97 -0.87
C PRO A 910 -26.45 5.60 0.52
N SER A 911 -25.22 5.83 0.97
CA SER A 911 -24.90 6.48 2.24
C SER A 911 -25.44 7.90 2.39
N ALA A 912 -25.72 8.60 1.27
CA ALA A 912 -26.43 9.88 1.29
C ALA A 912 -27.95 9.70 1.05
N GLN A 913 -28.34 8.85 0.08
CA GLN A 913 -29.75 8.71 -0.32
C GLN A 913 -30.66 8.33 0.85
N GLY A 914 -30.28 7.29 1.61
CA GLY A 914 -31.09 6.79 2.71
C GLY A 914 -31.31 7.86 3.79
N PRO A 915 -30.26 8.34 4.47
CA PRO A 915 -30.41 9.35 5.52
C PRO A 915 -31.09 10.64 5.04
N ALA A 916 -30.87 11.05 3.79
CA ALA A 916 -31.59 12.19 3.20
C ALA A 916 -33.08 11.90 3.09
N ALA A 917 -33.50 10.78 2.48
CA ALA A 917 -34.91 10.42 2.37
C ALA A 917 -35.60 10.34 3.75
N ALA A 918 -34.90 9.82 4.76
CA ALA A 918 -35.40 9.78 6.14
C ALA A 918 -35.59 11.18 6.74
N LEU A 919 -34.63 12.09 6.51
CA LEU A 919 -34.72 13.47 6.96
C LEU A 919 -35.89 14.20 6.30
N PHE A 920 -36.04 14.08 4.97
CA PHE A 920 -37.16 14.70 4.24
C PHE A 920 -38.52 14.17 4.74
N ALA A 921 -38.63 12.86 4.99
CA ALA A 921 -39.85 12.27 5.53
C ALA A 921 -40.22 12.82 6.92
N ILE A 922 -39.23 13.05 7.80
CA ILE A 922 -39.47 13.67 9.11
C ILE A 922 -40.00 15.10 8.94
N VAL A 923 -39.33 15.92 8.13
CA VAL A 923 -39.71 17.33 7.97
C VAL A 923 -41.07 17.50 7.30
N LEU A 924 -41.39 16.68 6.30
CA LEU A 924 -42.72 16.71 5.66
C LEU A 924 -43.84 16.34 6.62
N LYS A 925 -43.61 15.38 7.51
CA LYS A 925 -44.59 15.02 8.53
C LYS A 925 -44.81 16.17 9.51
N GLU A 926 -43.75 16.79 10.01
CA GLU A 926 -43.86 17.94 10.92
C GLU A 926 -44.61 19.11 10.27
N GLN A 927 -44.37 19.39 8.98
CA GLN A 927 -45.13 20.40 8.24
C GLN A 927 -46.61 20.03 8.07
N SER A 928 -46.95 18.74 8.00
CA SER A 928 -48.35 18.28 7.93
C SER A 928 -49.09 18.29 9.27
N GLU A 929 -48.37 18.26 10.39
CA GLU A 929 -48.96 18.38 11.74
C GLU A 929 -49.13 19.84 12.16
N LEU A 930 -48.47 20.78 11.47
CA LEU A 930 -48.56 22.24 11.65
C LEU A 930 -49.58 22.92 10.73
N SER A 931 -49.97 22.26 9.63
CA SER A 931 -51.01 22.67 8.67
C SER A 931 -52.36 22.07 9.02
#